data_AF-A0A3A8PUX2-F1
#
_entry.id   AF-A0A3A8PUX2-F1
#
_cell.length_a   1.000
_cell.length_b   1.000
_cell.length_c   1.000
_cell.angle_alpha   90.00
_cell.angle_beta   90.00
_cell.angle_gamma   90.00
#
_symmetry.space_group_name_H-M   'P 1'
#
loop_
_entity.id
_entity.type
_entity.pdbx_description
1 polymer ?
#
loop_
_entity_poly.entity_id
_entity_poly.type
_entity_poly.pdbx_seq_one_letter_code
_entity_poly.pdbx_strand_id
1 'polypeptide(L)'
;MRITLALIVGLLLAQVARAEPDSFDLGTGRDGVLTVPAGRGITLGAAGPLGKSVAAGDDELVVASSEFGGGDLVMIHESTGLSPVPDVGNAKGVSLAGPVALGRWELARVVVVTASTPATLLLTAPLRYTYAAGRAQVVRVAEYSDVVIEAGARLSASPWNGKSGGILAMLVTGKVVNEGRIDADGLGYLGGSFQANSDSVAGCTGLELERGKGGSERGEGVAGTSSKNGLTSGRGNLANGGGGGNCASSGGGGGGHGGVGGNGGRTTSEDGARVEGGLGGAALNYSVFERFAFGGGGGAGQGFDASGSSGAAGGGVVFIRATAFEGKGVYSASGTSAAASLGNDGAGGGGAGGAVVLRAVDVLNCGKVEALGGTGGDTKLDKQPFGPGGGGAGGRVLIQANGVACGANVSAGNAGVSGYPGAGSHGATPASTGADGGTPDGGTSTGTVQQVDQAFQVPVTPVITAPAAGEATSSTRPRFEGTAGTNGPVVHLVVDGREIGAAVPGSDGRFTYDPTTPLTAGAHDVVAWAESLGVASKPSTPVRFSTPAVVLADGGVVQMAVLVVPANGDTVGPTPLFAGTTVNGVSVGVVIDDGPDNIVPLDLLGRFRYQVPESEPLSVGTHKVTVHAHNEAGDDGPYSDVVGFEVVVPGADGGTDAGSADPAMPMVVVPAEGATVDPTFAFVGVALPGTSVRLEVDGATLATVTTDDEGVFRHILTADKALATGAHKVVAQAVTAEGEAGLRSPEVGFKVRGPTDLDVGCGCGAAPAGMLSLWALVGLGALARRRRSRS
;
A
#
# COMPACT_ATOMS: atom_id res chain seq x y z
N MET A 1 10.67 -58.16 -32.46
CA MET A 1 11.72 -57.12 -32.39
C MET A 1 11.11 -55.78 -32.79
N ARG A 2 10.67 -54.98 -31.81
CA ARG A 2 10.15 -53.61 -32.01
C ARG A 2 10.59 -52.79 -30.80
N ILE A 3 11.30 -51.69 -31.07
CA ILE A 3 11.76 -50.74 -30.06
C ILE A 3 10.61 -49.76 -29.83
N THR A 4 10.07 -49.69 -28.61
CA THR A 4 9.09 -48.68 -28.24
C THR A 4 9.84 -47.47 -27.71
N LEU A 5 9.82 -46.38 -28.48
CA LEU A 5 10.47 -45.12 -28.12
C LEU A 5 9.72 -44.48 -26.94
N ALA A 6 10.36 -44.38 -25.78
CA ALA A 6 9.79 -43.69 -24.63
C ALA A 6 9.86 -42.17 -24.86
N LEU A 7 8.69 -41.54 -25.03
CA LEU A 7 8.58 -40.09 -25.18
C LEU A 7 8.76 -39.43 -23.79
N ILE A 8 9.97 -38.95 -23.51
CA ILE A 8 10.22 -38.11 -22.33
C ILE A 8 9.54 -36.76 -22.57
N VAL A 9 8.33 -36.61 -22.04
CA VAL A 9 7.67 -35.30 -21.93
C VAL A 9 8.36 -34.55 -20.79
N GLY A 10 9.39 -33.78 -21.14
CA GLY A 10 9.92 -32.79 -20.22
C GLY A 10 8.87 -31.72 -19.98
N LEU A 11 8.33 -31.65 -18.75
CA LEU A 11 7.62 -30.45 -18.31
C LEU A 11 8.65 -29.31 -18.23
N LEU A 12 8.76 -28.57 -19.33
CA LEU A 12 9.09 -27.15 -19.24
C LEU A 12 7.94 -26.50 -18.47
N LEU A 13 8.15 -26.32 -17.16
CA LEU A 13 7.43 -25.32 -16.39
C LEU A 13 7.57 -24.01 -17.17
N ALA A 14 6.45 -23.50 -17.67
CA ALA A 14 6.42 -22.21 -18.33
C ALA A 14 6.87 -21.18 -17.28
N GLN A 15 8.12 -20.69 -17.41
CA GLN A 15 8.60 -19.66 -16.52
C GLN A 15 7.68 -18.46 -16.65
N VAL A 16 7.17 -17.96 -15.53
CA VAL A 16 6.38 -16.73 -15.49
C VAL A 16 7.30 -15.62 -16.00
N ALA A 17 7.08 -15.19 -17.24
CA ALA A 17 7.89 -14.17 -17.88
C ALA A 17 7.79 -12.90 -17.04
N ARG A 18 8.87 -12.58 -16.31
CA ARG A 18 8.93 -11.38 -15.49
C ARG A 18 9.27 -10.19 -16.35
N ALA A 19 8.66 -9.07 -16.00
CA ALA A 19 8.90 -7.80 -16.65
C ALA A 19 10.33 -7.32 -16.50
N GLU A 20 10.80 -6.56 -17.50
CA GLU A 20 12.11 -5.91 -17.45
C GLU A 20 12.04 -4.69 -16.51
N PRO A 21 12.82 -4.65 -15.42
CA PRO A 21 12.97 -3.44 -14.63
C PRO A 21 13.69 -2.35 -15.44
N ASP A 22 13.58 -1.08 -15.03
CA ASP A 22 14.31 0.02 -15.66
C ASP A 22 15.83 -0.13 -15.48
N SER A 23 16.43 -0.82 -16.44
CA SER A 23 17.84 -1.19 -16.55
C SER A 23 18.49 -0.59 -17.80
N PHE A 24 17.85 0.42 -18.41
CA PHE A 24 18.25 1.03 -19.67
C PHE A 24 19.39 2.06 -19.52
N ASP A 25 19.78 2.40 -18.30
CA ASP A 25 20.89 3.29 -17.97
C ASP A 25 20.81 4.65 -18.72
N LEU A 26 21.83 4.97 -19.53
CA LEU A 26 21.88 6.14 -20.41
C LEU A 26 21.41 5.85 -21.86
N GLY A 27 20.78 4.71 -22.08
CA GLY A 27 20.33 4.27 -23.40
C GLY A 27 21.46 3.75 -24.28
N THR A 28 21.17 3.63 -25.57
CA THR A 28 22.06 2.99 -26.56
C THR A 28 22.78 3.97 -27.49
N GLY A 29 22.42 5.26 -27.49
CA GLY A 29 22.93 6.26 -28.43
C GLY A 29 22.52 6.05 -29.90
N ARG A 30 21.54 5.16 -30.16
CA ARG A 30 21.08 4.76 -31.51
C ARG A 30 20.55 5.91 -32.38
N ASP A 31 20.07 6.99 -31.78
CA ASP A 31 19.55 8.16 -32.51
C ASP A 31 20.68 9.13 -32.92
N GLY A 32 21.94 8.84 -32.56
CA GLY A 32 23.12 9.63 -32.93
C GLY A 32 23.22 10.97 -32.21
N VAL A 33 23.91 11.94 -32.82
CA VAL A 33 24.05 13.30 -32.27
C VAL A 33 22.85 14.16 -32.67
N LEU A 34 22.18 14.78 -31.71
CA LEU A 34 21.22 15.85 -31.95
C LEU A 34 21.92 17.21 -31.85
N THR A 35 21.83 18.04 -32.89
CA THR A 35 22.22 19.46 -32.84
C THR A 35 21.04 20.34 -33.22
N VAL A 36 20.63 21.23 -32.33
CA VAL A 36 19.56 22.21 -32.57
C VAL A 36 20.19 23.60 -32.73
N PRO A 37 20.24 24.15 -33.96
CA PRO A 37 20.94 25.40 -34.23
C PRO A 37 20.18 26.63 -33.72
N ALA A 38 20.90 27.73 -33.52
CA ALA A 38 20.38 28.98 -32.99
C ALA A 38 19.12 29.46 -33.75
N GLY A 39 18.10 29.87 -32.99
CA GLY A 39 16.81 30.32 -33.55
C GLY A 39 15.89 29.19 -34.06
N ARG A 40 16.28 27.91 -33.92
CA ARG A 40 15.41 26.77 -34.27
C ARG A 40 14.69 26.19 -33.05
N GLY A 41 13.40 25.92 -33.23
CA GLY A 41 12.61 25.08 -32.33
C GLY A 41 12.44 23.67 -32.90
N ILE A 42 12.57 22.64 -32.06
CA ILE A 42 12.25 21.24 -32.38
C ILE A 42 11.32 20.69 -31.30
N THR A 43 10.28 19.96 -31.73
CA THR A 43 9.44 19.15 -30.86
C THR A 43 9.93 17.70 -30.92
N LEU A 44 10.22 17.12 -29.75
CA LEU A 44 10.66 15.75 -29.55
C LEU A 44 9.50 14.87 -29.06
N GLY A 45 9.55 13.59 -29.44
CA GLY A 45 8.68 12.55 -28.91
C GLY A 45 7.41 12.33 -29.73
N ALA A 46 7.36 11.17 -30.39
CA ALA A 46 6.10 10.55 -30.75
C ALA A 46 5.34 10.18 -29.47
N ALA A 47 4.06 10.56 -29.36
CA ALA A 47 3.23 10.24 -28.20
C ALA A 47 1.81 9.87 -28.64
N GLY A 48 1.31 8.72 -28.18
CA GLY A 48 -0.03 8.23 -28.49
C GLY A 48 -0.74 7.68 -27.26
N PRO A 49 -2.07 7.84 -27.13
CA PRO A 49 -2.80 7.25 -26.02
C PRO A 49 -2.81 5.72 -26.15
N LEU A 50 -2.78 5.04 -25.01
CA LEU A 50 -2.92 3.59 -24.95
C LEU A 50 -4.33 3.19 -25.42
N GLY A 51 -4.39 2.43 -26.51
CA GLY A 51 -5.64 2.07 -27.19
C GLY A 51 -6.40 0.91 -26.53
N LYS A 52 -5.71 0.08 -25.75
CA LYS A 52 -6.28 -1.05 -25.00
C LYS A 52 -5.53 -1.20 -23.68
N SER A 53 -6.25 -1.41 -22.58
CA SER A 53 -5.64 -1.67 -21.27
C SER A 53 -4.78 -2.95 -21.32
N VAL A 54 -3.67 -2.92 -20.59
CA VAL A 54 -2.68 -4.01 -20.50
C VAL A 54 -2.44 -4.37 -19.03
N ALA A 55 -2.23 -5.64 -18.76
CA ALA A 55 -1.92 -6.18 -17.44
C ALA A 55 -0.41 -6.31 -17.25
N ALA A 56 0.03 -6.34 -15.98
CA ALA A 56 1.38 -6.80 -15.66
C ALA A 56 1.58 -8.24 -16.19
N GLY A 57 2.64 -8.46 -16.95
CA GLY A 57 2.90 -9.70 -17.69
C GLY A 57 2.57 -9.66 -19.19
N ASP A 58 1.85 -8.65 -19.68
CA ASP A 58 1.61 -8.46 -21.12
C ASP A 58 2.86 -7.89 -21.84
N ASP A 59 3.10 -8.32 -23.08
CA ASP A 59 4.22 -7.89 -23.95
C ASP A 59 3.76 -7.16 -25.23
N GLU A 60 2.46 -6.85 -25.37
CA GLU A 60 1.88 -6.13 -26.51
C GLU A 60 1.25 -4.79 -26.09
N LEU A 61 1.64 -3.69 -26.75
CA LEU A 61 1.03 -2.37 -26.58
C LEU A 61 0.24 -1.96 -27.84
N VAL A 62 -1.08 -1.81 -27.72
CA VAL A 62 -1.91 -1.21 -28.78
C VAL A 62 -1.88 0.31 -28.62
N VAL A 63 -1.36 1.05 -29.60
CA VAL A 63 -1.18 2.52 -29.51
C VAL A 63 -1.88 3.24 -30.67
N ALA A 64 -2.62 4.30 -30.34
CA ALA A 64 -3.31 5.14 -31.34
C ALA A 64 -2.38 6.22 -31.95
N SER A 65 -1.19 5.80 -32.40
CA SER A 65 -0.26 6.59 -33.22
C SER A 65 0.55 5.65 -34.14
N SER A 66 1.05 6.18 -35.25
CA SER A 66 1.85 5.44 -36.26
C SER A 66 3.34 5.80 -36.25
N GLU A 67 3.78 6.57 -35.26
CA GLU A 67 5.11 7.19 -35.21
C GLU A 67 6.17 6.37 -34.44
N PHE A 68 5.90 5.09 -34.16
CA PHE A 68 6.81 4.18 -33.45
C PHE A 68 7.50 3.22 -34.42
N GLY A 69 8.77 2.90 -34.17
CA GLY A 69 9.59 1.99 -34.98
C GLY A 69 10.14 0.78 -34.22
N GLY A 70 10.60 -0.23 -34.97
CA GLY A 70 11.31 -1.38 -34.41
C GLY A 70 12.62 -0.96 -33.71
N GLY A 71 12.81 -1.47 -32.49
CA GLY A 71 13.94 -1.17 -31.63
C GLY A 71 13.82 0.12 -30.81
N ASP A 72 12.78 0.95 -31.01
CA ASP A 72 12.59 2.17 -30.20
C ASP A 72 12.43 1.84 -28.71
N LEU A 73 12.95 2.71 -27.85
CA LEU A 73 12.62 2.72 -26.43
C LEU A 73 11.35 3.54 -26.23
N VAL A 74 10.38 2.97 -25.51
CA VAL A 74 9.13 3.65 -25.16
C VAL A 74 8.94 3.71 -23.66
N MET A 75 8.28 4.78 -23.22
CA MET A 75 7.81 5.00 -21.87
C MET A 75 6.29 4.85 -21.85
N ILE A 76 5.77 3.98 -21.00
CA ILE A 76 4.34 3.86 -20.73
C ILE A 76 4.07 4.65 -19.44
N HIS A 77 3.17 5.63 -19.46
CA HIS A 77 2.90 6.51 -18.31
C HIS A 77 1.40 6.72 -18.08
N GLU A 78 0.91 6.34 -16.90
CA GLU A 78 -0.46 6.56 -16.45
C GLU A 78 -0.64 8.05 -16.13
N SER A 79 -1.16 8.82 -17.09
CA SER A 79 -1.08 10.29 -17.11
C SER A 79 -2.29 11.00 -16.52
N THR A 80 -3.41 10.31 -16.28
CA THR A 80 -4.63 10.89 -15.71
C THR A 80 -5.54 9.79 -15.12
N GLY A 81 -6.73 10.14 -14.65
CA GLY A 81 -7.76 9.18 -14.23
C GLY A 81 -7.57 8.62 -12.81
N LEU A 82 -7.13 9.45 -11.86
CA LEU A 82 -7.09 9.12 -10.43
C LEU A 82 -8.44 8.53 -9.96
N SER A 83 -8.36 7.36 -9.33
CA SER A 83 -9.53 6.58 -8.92
C SER A 83 -9.32 6.02 -7.51
N PRO A 84 -10.28 6.17 -6.57
CA PRO A 84 -11.53 6.91 -6.72
C PRO A 84 -11.28 8.41 -6.92
N VAL A 85 -12.18 9.07 -7.67
CA VAL A 85 -12.15 10.53 -7.88
C VAL A 85 -12.22 11.22 -6.51
N PRO A 86 -11.35 12.20 -6.20
CA PRO A 86 -11.42 12.94 -4.93
C PRO A 86 -12.71 13.75 -4.78
N ASP A 87 -13.03 14.14 -3.55
CA ASP A 87 -14.11 15.09 -3.30
C ASP A 87 -13.75 16.48 -3.82
N VAL A 88 -14.73 17.15 -4.40
CA VAL A 88 -14.61 18.51 -4.93
C VAL A 88 -14.37 19.50 -3.79
N GLY A 89 -13.46 20.48 -4.01
CA GLY A 89 -13.13 21.50 -3.02
C GLY A 89 -12.17 21.06 -1.92
N ASN A 90 -11.62 19.84 -2.03
CA ASN A 90 -10.66 19.32 -1.06
C ASN A 90 -9.25 19.86 -1.36
N ALA A 91 -8.73 20.70 -0.46
CA ALA A 91 -7.38 21.26 -0.54
C ALA A 91 -6.27 20.33 0.00
N LYS A 92 -6.61 19.21 0.65
CA LYS A 92 -5.63 18.28 1.23
C LYS A 92 -4.78 17.63 0.15
N GLY A 93 -3.47 17.51 0.41
CA GLY A 93 -2.52 16.93 -0.52
C GLY A 93 -2.88 15.49 -0.95
N VAL A 94 -2.91 15.25 -2.25
CA VAL A 94 -3.30 13.98 -2.87
C VAL A 94 -2.10 13.05 -2.90
N SER A 95 -2.13 11.97 -2.13
CA SER A 95 -1.10 10.93 -2.16
C SER A 95 -1.22 10.07 -3.41
N LEU A 96 -0.12 9.92 -4.15
CA LEU A 96 0.01 8.96 -5.25
C LEU A 96 0.88 7.76 -4.85
N ALA A 97 1.13 7.55 -3.56
CA ALA A 97 1.96 6.44 -3.07
C ALA A 97 1.27 5.06 -3.20
N GLY A 98 2.05 3.99 -3.05
CA GLY A 98 1.54 2.62 -2.96
C GLY A 98 0.81 2.13 -4.23
N PRO A 99 -0.41 1.56 -4.12
CA PRO A 99 -1.09 0.87 -5.22
C PRO A 99 -1.71 1.80 -6.27
N VAL A 100 -1.69 3.13 -6.06
CA VAL A 100 -2.14 4.10 -7.06
C VAL A 100 -1.32 3.92 -8.35
N ALA A 101 -1.96 3.80 -9.51
CA ALA A 101 -1.26 3.65 -10.79
C ALA A 101 -0.75 4.99 -11.35
N LEU A 102 -1.48 6.08 -11.09
CA LEU A 102 -1.19 7.41 -11.64
C LEU A 102 0.25 7.90 -11.39
N GLY A 103 0.83 8.50 -12.42
CA GLY A 103 2.18 9.08 -12.40
C GLY A 103 3.30 8.05 -12.45
N ARG A 104 2.95 6.76 -12.39
CA ARG A 104 3.89 5.65 -12.58
C ARG A 104 4.23 5.52 -14.06
N TRP A 105 5.50 5.32 -14.33
CA TRP A 105 6.01 4.98 -15.64
C TRP A 105 6.86 3.71 -15.58
N GLU A 106 7.00 3.03 -16.70
CA GLU A 106 8.05 2.06 -16.96
C GLU A 106 8.58 2.23 -18.39
N LEU A 107 9.79 1.73 -18.63
CA LEU A 107 10.44 1.76 -19.93
C LEU A 107 10.42 0.35 -20.53
N ALA A 108 10.12 0.25 -21.82
CA ALA A 108 10.16 -1.01 -22.55
C ALA A 108 10.71 -0.78 -23.95
N ARG A 109 11.44 -1.77 -24.50
CA ARG A 109 11.96 -1.68 -25.87
C ARG A 109 11.04 -2.42 -26.84
N VAL A 110 10.73 -1.77 -27.96
CA VAL A 110 9.93 -2.36 -29.03
C VAL A 110 10.81 -3.32 -29.84
N VAL A 111 10.37 -4.56 -30.03
CA VAL A 111 10.96 -5.50 -30.99
C VAL A 111 10.56 -5.11 -32.40
N VAL A 112 9.26 -5.02 -32.64
CA VAL A 112 8.66 -4.74 -33.94
C VAL A 112 7.30 -4.07 -33.77
N VAL A 113 6.92 -3.26 -34.76
CA VAL A 113 5.58 -2.68 -34.87
C VAL A 113 4.82 -3.48 -35.92
N THR A 114 3.67 -4.03 -35.56
CA THR A 114 2.81 -4.74 -36.52
C THR A 114 1.99 -3.76 -37.34
N ALA A 115 1.76 -4.07 -38.61
CA ALA A 115 1.02 -3.22 -39.55
C ALA A 115 -0.51 -3.34 -39.35
N SER A 116 -0.98 -3.08 -38.13
CA SER A 116 -2.39 -3.01 -37.76
C SER A 116 -2.87 -1.55 -37.65
N THR A 117 -4.19 -1.34 -37.49
CA THR A 117 -4.76 -0.01 -37.22
C THR A 117 -5.82 -0.14 -36.12
N PRO A 118 -5.57 0.36 -34.89
CA PRO A 118 -4.32 0.96 -34.38
C PRO A 118 -3.11 0.00 -34.42
N ALA A 119 -1.90 0.56 -34.35
CA ALA A 119 -0.66 -0.22 -34.39
C ALA A 119 -0.43 -0.98 -33.08
N THR A 120 0.14 -2.18 -33.15
CA THR A 120 0.61 -2.92 -31.96
C THR A 120 2.13 -2.96 -31.93
N LEU A 121 2.71 -2.56 -30.79
CA LEU A 121 4.13 -2.68 -30.49
C LEU A 121 4.33 -4.01 -29.73
N LEU A 122 5.17 -4.91 -30.25
CA LEU A 122 5.63 -6.08 -29.50
C LEU A 122 6.88 -5.69 -28.71
N LEU A 123 6.95 -6.02 -27.42
CA LEU A 123 8.03 -5.63 -26.51
C LEU A 123 9.13 -6.70 -26.38
N THR A 124 10.33 -6.31 -25.95
CA THR A 124 11.45 -7.24 -25.66
C THR A 124 11.24 -8.06 -24.40
N ALA A 125 10.41 -7.56 -23.50
CA ALA A 125 10.05 -8.14 -22.22
C ALA A 125 8.64 -7.64 -21.84
N PRO A 126 7.89 -8.38 -21.00
CA PRO A 126 6.57 -7.96 -20.57
C PRO A 126 6.62 -6.76 -19.61
N LEU A 127 5.45 -6.16 -19.35
CA LEU A 127 5.27 -5.00 -18.48
C LEU A 127 5.19 -5.37 -17.00
N ARG A 128 5.78 -4.56 -16.12
CA ARG A 128 5.78 -4.74 -14.65
C ARG A 128 4.46 -4.30 -14.04
N TYR A 129 3.75 -3.39 -14.69
CA TYR A 129 2.54 -2.76 -14.18
C TYR A 129 1.36 -2.85 -15.15
N THR A 130 0.16 -2.79 -14.57
CA THR A 130 -1.10 -2.68 -15.30
C THR A 130 -1.34 -1.21 -15.68
N TYR A 131 -1.68 -0.95 -16.95
CA TYR A 131 -2.02 0.38 -17.47
C TYR A 131 -3.41 0.41 -18.11
N ALA A 132 -4.15 1.50 -17.91
CA ALA A 132 -5.52 1.61 -18.38
C ALA A 132 -5.65 2.44 -19.66
N ALA A 133 -6.38 1.93 -20.65
CA ALA A 133 -6.77 2.72 -21.82
C ALA A 133 -7.57 3.96 -21.40
N GLY A 134 -7.30 5.09 -22.07
CA GLY A 134 -7.88 6.38 -21.71
C GLY A 134 -7.29 7.05 -20.46
N ARG A 135 -6.26 6.44 -19.85
CA ARG A 135 -5.49 7.03 -18.72
C ARG A 135 -3.99 7.03 -19.01
N ALA A 136 -3.48 5.95 -19.59
CA ALA A 136 -2.09 5.83 -20.03
C ALA A 136 -1.86 6.38 -21.44
N GLN A 137 -0.62 6.85 -21.64
CA GLN A 137 -0.05 7.12 -22.95
C GLN A 137 1.27 6.36 -23.11
N VAL A 138 1.69 6.17 -24.36
CA VAL A 138 3.00 5.66 -24.74
C VAL A 138 3.77 6.80 -25.41
N VAL A 139 5.00 7.05 -24.96
CA VAL A 139 5.88 8.13 -25.43
C VAL A 139 7.20 7.53 -25.89
N ARG A 140 7.71 7.93 -27.07
CA ARG A 140 9.05 7.53 -27.51
C ARG A 140 10.11 8.23 -26.67
N VAL A 141 11.01 7.46 -26.07
CA VAL A 141 12.20 7.98 -25.38
C VAL A 141 13.35 8.01 -26.40
N ALA A 142 13.86 9.20 -26.69
CA ALA A 142 15.00 9.31 -27.61
C ALA A 142 16.30 8.82 -26.96
N GLU A 143 17.20 8.24 -27.73
CA GLU A 143 18.46 7.64 -27.26
C GLU A 143 19.64 8.23 -28.05
N TYR A 144 20.09 9.42 -27.67
CA TYR A 144 21.16 10.15 -28.37
C TYR A 144 22.56 9.77 -27.87
N SER A 145 23.57 9.93 -28.73
CA SER A 145 24.97 9.88 -28.30
C SER A 145 25.37 11.19 -27.63
N ASP A 146 25.01 12.33 -28.23
CA ASP A 146 25.20 13.66 -27.64
C ASP A 146 24.04 14.58 -28.05
N VAL A 147 23.78 15.60 -27.25
CA VAL A 147 22.78 16.64 -27.53
C VAL A 147 23.42 18.02 -27.41
N VAL A 148 23.30 18.83 -28.45
CA VAL A 148 23.79 20.21 -28.50
C VAL A 148 22.63 21.15 -28.80
N ILE A 149 22.28 22.02 -27.86
CA ILE A 149 21.27 23.08 -28.01
C ILE A 149 22.00 24.43 -28.03
N GLU A 150 22.06 25.06 -29.20
CA GLU A 150 22.73 26.36 -29.34
C GLU A 150 21.96 27.51 -28.65
N ALA A 151 22.65 28.64 -28.43
CA ALA A 151 22.04 29.82 -27.85
C ALA A 151 20.83 30.30 -28.67
N GLY A 152 19.67 30.46 -28.01
CA GLY A 152 18.41 30.81 -28.66
C GLY A 152 17.73 29.68 -29.45
N ALA A 153 18.23 28.45 -29.37
CA ALA A 153 17.52 27.26 -29.81
C ALA A 153 16.57 26.73 -28.71
N ARG A 154 15.55 25.96 -29.12
CA ARG A 154 14.56 25.35 -28.21
C ARG A 154 14.30 23.88 -28.57
N LEU A 155 14.38 22.99 -27.58
CA LEU A 155 13.89 21.62 -27.65
C LEU A 155 12.69 21.47 -26.71
N SER A 156 11.57 20.95 -27.19
CA SER A 156 10.34 20.86 -26.39
C SER A 156 9.52 19.60 -26.72
N ALA A 157 8.41 19.36 -26.02
CA ALA A 157 7.49 18.26 -26.29
C ALA A 157 6.25 18.73 -27.08
N SER A 158 5.41 17.78 -27.49
CA SER A 158 4.04 18.08 -27.91
C SER A 158 3.18 18.45 -26.68
N PRO A 159 2.26 19.43 -26.75
CA PRO A 159 1.36 19.73 -25.63
C PRO A 159 0.48 18.53 -25.26
N TRP A 160 0.17 18.36 -23.98
CA TRP A 160 -0.90 17.45 -23.54
C TRP A 160 -2.25 17.87 -24.14
N ASN A 161 -2.99 16.90 -24.69
CA ASN A 161 -4.26 17.13 -25.39
C ASN A 161 -5.47 16.49 -24.67
N GLY A 162 -5.33 16.14 -23.38
CA GLY A 162 -6.30 15.34 -22.64
C GLY A 162 -6.16 13.82 -22.82
N LYS A 163 -5.22 13.35 -23.66
CA LYS A 163 -4.99 11.91 -23.95
C LYS A 163 -3.52 11.52 -24.11
N SER A 164 -2.73 12.36 -24.77
CA SER A 164 -1.28 12.17 -24.96
C SER A 164 -0.55 13.52 -25.10
N GLY A 165 0.77 13.51 -24.97
CA GLY A 165 1.65 14.68 -24.95
C GLY A 165 2.15 15.03 -23.54
N GLY A 166 2.80 16.18 -23.44
CA GLY A 166 3.27 16.78 -22.19
C GLY A 166 4.59 16.23 -21.63
N ILE A 167 5.22 15.23 -22.27
CA ILE A 167 6.45 14.59 -21.78
C ILE A 167 7.57 14.73 -22.82
N LEU A 168 8.68 15.35 -22.42
CA LEU A 168 9.98 15.25 -23.10
C LEU A 168 10.81 14.20 -22.37
N ALA A 169 11.14 13.10 -23.03
CA ALA A 169 11.96 12.02 -22.46
C ALA A 169 13.13 11.66 -23.40
N MET A 170 14.35 11.73 -22.88
CA MET A 170 15.54 11.24 -23.61
C MET A 170 16.63 10.69 -22.68
N LEU A 171 17.38 9.72 -23.20
CA LEU A 171 18.60 9.18 -22.62
C LEU A 171 19.77 9.57 -23.52
N VAL A 172 20.90 9.95 -22.95
CA VAL A 172 22.07 10.45 -23.67
C VAL A 172 23.34 9.76 -23.17
N THR A 173 24.01 8.96 -24.01
CA THR A 173 25.18 8.19 -23.57
C THR A 173 26.42 9.08 -23.34
N GLY A 174 26.51 10.20 -24.05
CA GLY A 174 27.49 11.27 -23.88
C GLY A 174 26.90 12.49 -23.16
N LYS A 175 27.08 13.68 -23.76
CA LYS A 175 26.80 14.96 -23.10
C LYS A 175 25.53 15.64 -23.59
N VAL A 176 24.91 16.42 -22.69
CA VAL A 176 23.91 17.44 -23.03
C VAL A 176 24.57 18.82 -22.87
N VAL A 177 24.98 19.42 -23.99
CA VAL A 177 25.50 20.79 -24.05
C VAL A 177 24.34 21.73 -24.38
N ASN A 178 23.88 22.50 -23.40
CA ASN A 178 22.72 23.38 -23.54
C ASN A 178 23.11 24.85 -23.28
N GLU A 179 23.03 25.68 -24.31
CA GLU A 179 23.08 27.15 -24.22
C GLU A 179 21.73 27.82 -24.55
N GLY A 180 20.71 27.02 -24.90
CA GLY A 180 19.35 27.46 -25.23
C GLY A 180 18.33 27.07 -24.16
N ARG A 181 17.19 26.53 -24.57
CA ARG A 181 16.13 26.03 -23.67
C ARG A 181 15.71 24.61 -24.04
N ILE A 182 15.58 23.74 -23.03
CA ILE A 182 14.92 22.44 -23.13
C ILE A 182 13.73 22.48 -22.17
N ASP A 183 12.50 22.35 -22.67
CA ASP A 183 11.33 22.58 -21.82
C ASP A 183 10.04 21.84 -22.17
N ALA A 184 9.17 21.75 -21.17
CA ALA A 184 7.76 21.39 -21.28
C ALA A 184 6.86 22.50 -20.69
N ASP A 185 7.18 23.77 -20.98
CA ASP A 185 6.49 24.94 -20.42
C ASP A 185 5.05 25.05 -20.94
N GLY A 186 4.07 25.01 -20.03
CA GLY A 186 2.64 25.04 -20.37
C GLY A 186 2.10 23.80 -21.10
N LEU A 187 2.87 22.69 -21.12
CA LEU A 187 2.51 21.48 -21.88
C LEU A 187 1.80 20.41 -21.06
N GLY A 188 1.47 20.68 -19.80
CA GLY A 188 0.77 19.78 -18.87
C GLY A 188 -0.75 19.89 -18.94
N TYR A 189 -1.42 19.65 -17.80
CA TYR A 189 -2.89 19.63 -17.76
C TYR A 189 -3.50 20.96 -18.22
N LEU A 190 -4.62 20.84 -18.96
CA LEU A 190 -5.29 21.96 -19.60
C LEU A 190 -5.95 22.90 -18.58
N GLY A 191 -5.88 24.21 -18.83
CA GLY A 191 -6.67 25.18 -18.08
C GLY A 191 -8.16 25.14 -18.44
N GLY A 192 -9.03 25.54 -17.50
CA GLY A 192 -10.48 25.58 -17.73
C GLY A 192 -10.84 26.64 -18.78
N SER A 193 -11.74 26.30 -19.70
CA SER A 193 -12.13 27.21 -20.79
C SER A 193 -13.09 28.28 -20.28
N PHE A 194 -12.77 29.54 -20.55
CA PHE A 194 -13.71 30.63 -20.35
C PHE A 194 -14.86 30.53 -21.34
N GLN A 195 -16.08 30.71 -20.84
CA GLN A 195 -17.29 30.84 -21.64
C GLN A 195 -18.21 31.87 -20.98
N ALA A 196 -18.71 32.80 -21.78
CA ALA A 196 -19.69 33.79 -21.37
C ALA A 196 -21.03 33.11 -21.01
N ASN A 197 -21.61 33.44 -19.86
CA ASN A 197 -23.00 33.12 -19.56
C ASN A 197 -23.89 34.28 -20.02
N SER A 198 -24.99 34.01 -20.74
CA SER A 198 -25.84 35.07 -21.31
C SER A 198 -26.49 36.02 -20.29
N ASP A 199 -26.57 35.60 -19.03
CA ASP A 199 -27.28 36.28 -17.96
C ASP A 199 -26.34 36.61 -16.80
N SER A 200 -26.50 37.80 -16.21
CA SER A 200 -25.81 38.19 -14.99
C SER A 200 -26.40 37.44 -13.79
N VAL A 201 -25.69 36.41 -13.31
CA VAL A 201 -26.09 35.61 -12.15
C VAL A 201 -25.35 36.06 -10.89
N ALA A 202 -26.07 36.22 -9.79
CA ALA A 202 -25.60 36.68 -8.49
C ALA A 202 -26.14 35.78 -7.35
N GLY A 203 -25.58 35.89 -6.15
CA GLY A 203 -25.99 35.14 -4.95
C GLY A 203 -25.64 33.64 -4.96
N CYS A 204 -24.94 33.16 -5.99
CA CYS A 204 -24.61 31.75 -6.18
C CYS A 204 -23.64 31.24 -5.12
N THR A 205 -23.90 30.05 -4.61
CA THR A 205 -23.05 29.34 -3.65
C THR A 205 -22.97 27.87 -4.05
N GLY A 206 -21.89 27.19 -3.63
CA GLY A 206 -21.72 25.74 -3.85
C GLY A 206 -20.42 25.41 -4.57
N LEU A 207 -19.81 24.29 -4.20
CA LEU A 207 -18.52 23.85 -4.74
C LEU A 207 -18.64 23.26 -6.15
N GLU A 208 -19.83 22.80 -6.54
CA GLU A 208 -20.17 22.37 -7.90
C GLU A 208 -21.36 23.19 -8.38
N LEU A 209 -21.30 23.70 -9.62
CA LEU A 209 -22.32 24.59 -10.15
C LEU A 209 -22.33 24.50 -11.67
N GLU A 210 -23.51 24.27 -12.27
CA GLU A 210 -23.68 24.27 -13.73
C GLU A 210 -23.39 25.67 -14.32
N ARG A 211 -22.91 25.72 -15.57
CA ARG A 211 -22.65 26.98 -16.30
C ARG A 211 -23.84 27.94 -16.29
N GLY A 212 -25.03 27.48 -16.69
CA GLY A 212 -26.25 28.30 -16.67
C GLY A 212 -26.73 28.73 -15.27
N LYS A 213 -26.13 28.22 -14.19
CA LYS A 213 -26.33 28.68 -12.81
C LYS A 213 -25.15 29.53 -12.31
N GLY A 214 -24.22 29.88 -13.21
CA GLY A 214 -23.08 30.77 -13.04
C GLY A 214 -21.78 30.13 -12.55
N GLY A 215 -21.61 28.81 -12.70
CA GLY A 215 -20.32 28.14 -12.44
C GLY A 215 -19.40 28.10 -13.66
N SER A 216 -18.12 28.43 -13.50
CA SER A 216 -17.12 28.44 -14.60
C SER A 216 -16.31 27.14 -14.66
N GLU A 217 -15.69 26.83 -15.80
CA GLU A 217 -14.91 25.58 -15.95
C GLU A 217 -13.69 25.49 -15.02
N ARG A 218 -13.42 24.28 -14.53
CA ARG A 218 -12.21 23.92 -13.77
C ARG A 218 -11.03 23.69 -14.70
N GLY A 219 -9.83 23.89 -14.18
CA GLY A 219 -8.63 23.32 -14.76
C GLY A 219 -8.63 21.80 -14.65
N GLU A 220 -8.05 21.14 -15.63
CA GLU A 220 -7.76 19.71 -15.58
C GLU A 220 -6.70 19.44 -14.51
N GLY A 221 -6.85 18.30 -13.84
CA GLY A 221 -5.83 17.74 -12.97
C GLY A 221 -5.77 16.23 -13.10
N VAL A 222 -5.12 15.60 -12.14
CA VAL A 222 -4.93 14.14 -12.05
C VAL A 222 -6.20 13.29 -12.10
N ALA A 223 -7.36 13.88 -11.77
CA ALA A 223 -8.66 13.23 -11.80
C ALA A 223 -9.50 13.62 -13.04
N GLY A 224 -8.89 14.29 -14.03
CA GLY A 224 -9.59 14.94 -15.13
C GLY A 224 -10.26 16.25 -14.69
N THR A 225 -11.34 16.63 -15.37
CA THR A 225 -12.14 17.85 -15.09
C THR A 225 -13.50 17.54 -14.47
N SER A 226 -14.04 16.33 -14.66
CA SER A 226 -15.39 15.95 -14.23
C SER A 226 -15.42 15.38 -12.81
N SER A 227 -16.32 15.91 -12.00
CA SER A 227 -16.61 15.37 -10.67
C SER A 227 -17.31 14.01 -10.70
N LYS A 228 -17.51 13.40 -9.52
CA LYS A 228 -18.38 12.22 -9.32
C LYS A 228 -19.82 12.44 -9.84
N ASN A 229 -20.27 13.69 -9.89
CA ASN A 229 -21.60 14.10 -10.36
C ASN A 229 -21.62 14.45 -11.87
N GLY A 230 -20.49 14.29 -12.57
CA GLY A 230 -20.36 14.60 -14.00
C GLY A 230 -20.23 16.09 -14.34
N LEU A 231 -20.10 16.97 -13.32
CA LEU A 231 -19.95 18.41 -13.52
C LEU A 231 -18.48 18.81 -13.69
N THR A 232 -18.21 19.70 -14.65
CA THR A 232 -16.88 20.26 -14.94
C THR A 232 -16.70 21.70 -14.44
N SER A 233 -17.72 22.26 -13.77
CA SER A 233 -17.82 23.69 -13.47
C SER A 233 -18.19 24.02 -12.02
N GLY A 234 -17.91 25.27 -11.64
CA GLY A 234 -18.09 25.83 -10.30
C GLY A 234 -16.76 25.96 -9.52
N ARG A 235 -16.82 26.55 -8.32
CA ARG A 235 -15.61 26.98 -7.59
C ARG A 235 -14.76 25.94 -6.89
N GLY A 236 -15.23 24.72 -6.65
CA GLY A 236 -14.40 23.69 -6.06
C GLY A 236 -13.26 23.25 -6.98
N ASN A 237 -12.05 23.10 -6.45
CA ASN A 237 -10.97 22.41 -7.15
C ASN A 237 -11.30 20.91 -7.31
N LEU A 238 -10.63 20.23 -8.23
CA LEU A 238 -10.69 18.77 -8.37
C LEU A 238 -9.28 18.21 -8.37
N ALA A 239 -8.90 17.57 -7.25
CA ALA A 239 -7.51 17.24 -6.98
C ALA A 239 -6.60 18.47 -7.19
N ASN A 240 -5.59 18.37 -8.05
CA ASN A 240 -4.69 19.48 -8.36
C ASN A 240 -5.16 20.42 -9.49
N GLY A 241 -6.31 20.17 -10.13
CA GLY A 241 -6.93 21.12 -11.08
C GLY A 241 -7.67 22.24 -10.35
N GLY A 242 -7.41 23.49 -10.71
CA GLY A 242 -8.00 24.67 -10.06
C GLY A 242 -9.50 24.84 -10.32
N GLY A 243 -10.24 25.32 -9.33
CA GLY A 243 -11.67 25.63 -9.46
C GLY A 243 -11.95 26.84 -10.36
N GLY A 244 -13.09 26.88 -11.06
CA GLY A 244 -13.51 28.07 -11.82
C GLY A 244 -14.10 29.17 -10.92
N GLY A 245 -14.39 30.35 -11.44
CA GLY A 245 -15.19 31.35 -10.70
C GLY A 245 -16.67 30.93 -10.54
N ASN A 246 -17.29 31.24 -9.40
CA ASN A 246 -18.75 31.21 -9.23
C ASN A 246 -19.33 32.63 -9.27
N CYS A 247 -20.14 32.93 -10.28
CA CYS A 247 -20.95 34.13 -10.45
C CYS A 247 -20.22 35.49 -10.38
N ALA A 248 -20.96 36.54 -10.77
CA ALA A 248 -20.56 37.96 -10.75
C ALA A 248 -19.04 38.22 -10.80
N SER A 249 -18.42 37.80 -11.89
CA SER A 249 -17.04 38.13 -12.27
C SER A 249 -15.96 37.76 -11.25
N SER A 250 -16.16 36.67 -10.51
CA SER A 250 -15.14 36.07 -9.65
C SER A 250 -14.01 35.40 -10.44
N GLY A 251 -12.83 35.33 -9.83
CA GLY A 251 -11.63 34.77 -10.47
C GLY A 251 -11.56 33.24 -10.38
N GLY A 252 -10.84 32.63 -11.33
CA GLY A 252 -10.48 31.21 -11.29
C GLY A 252 -9.32 30.93 -10.34
N GLY A 253 -9.32 29.75 -9.70
CA GLY A 253 -8.23 29.27 -8.86
C GLY A 253 -7.06 28.74 -9.69
N GLY A 254 -5.83 28.93 -9.20
CA GLY A 254 -4.61 28.39 -9.83
C GLY A 254 -4.45 26.89 -9.62
N GLY A 255 -3.74 26.23 -10.51
CA GLY A 255 -3.43 24.80 -10.41
C GLY A 255 -2.49 24.47 -9.25
N GLY A 256 -2.51 23.22 -8.80
CA GLY A 256 -1.61 22.65 -7.78
C GLY A 256 -0.57 21.69 -8.37
N HIS A 257 0.55 21.50 -7.66
CA HIS A 257 1.51 20.41 -7.93
C HIS A 257 2.43 20.10 -6.75
N GLY A 258 3.64 20.64 -6.69
CA GLY A 258 4.54 20.48 -5.53
C GLY A 258 4.01 21.23 -4.31
N GLY A 259 3.29 22.33 -4.54
CA GLY A 259 2.51 23.06 -3.55
C GLY A 259 1.02 23.17 -3.89
N VAL A 260 0.28 23.89 -3.04
CA VAL A 260 -1.15 24.21 -3.23
C VAL A 260 -1.32 25.46 -4.10
N GLY A 261 -2.22 25.40 -5.08
CA GLY A 261 -2.56 26.51 -5.96
C GLY A 261 -3.25 27.66 -5.23
N GLY A 262 -3.25 28.83 -5.86
CA GLY A 262 -3.89 30.03 -5.35
C GLY A 262 -5.40 30.02 -5.52
N ASN A 263 -6.13 30.64 -4.58
CA ASN A 263 -7.55 30.92 -4.73
C ASN A 263 -7.78 32.09 -5.69
N GLY A 264 -8.86 32.06 -6.46
CA GLY A 264 -9.32 33.17 -7.28
C GLY A 264 -9.98 34.28 -6.47
N GLY A 265 -10.02 35.47 -7.05
CA GLY A 265 -10.56 36.68 -6.43
C GLY A 265 -12.08 36.65 -6.23
N ARG A 266 -12.54 37.50 -5.31
CA ARG A 266 -13.96 37.64 -4.91
C ARG A 266 -14.83 38.13 -6.07
N THR A 267 -16.14 37.98 -5.92
CA THR A 267 -17.14 38.54 -6.86
C THR A 267 -17.12 40.07 -6.86
N THR A 268 -17.84 40.69 -7.79
CA THR A 268 -17.98 42.15 -7.84
C THR A 268 -18.59 42.74 -6.56
N SER A 269 -18.43 44.05 -6.38
CA SER A 269 -19.08 44.77 -5.28
C SER A 269 -20.61 44.73 -5.36
N GLU A 270 -21.18 44.64 -6.56
CA GLU A 270 -22.63 44.47 -6.77
C GLU A 270 -23.18 43.16 -6.17
N ASP A 271 -22.40 42.08 -6.21
CA ASP A 271 -22.71 40.78 -5.59
C ASP A 271 -22.17 40.69 -4.14
N GLY A 272 -21.77 41.81 -3.55
CA GLY A 272 -21.32 41.88 -2.14
C GLY A 272 -19.89 41.38 -1.89
N ALA A 273 -19.05 41.29 -2.92
CA ALA A 273 -17.65 40.84 -2.82
C ALA A 273 -17.46 39.50 -2.08
N ARG A 274 -18.25 38.50 -2.46
CA ARG A 274 -18.30 37.19 -1.79
C ARG A 274 -17.09 36.33 -2.15
N VAL A 275 -16.70 35.43 -1.24
CA VAL A 275 -15.56 34.51 -1.41
C VAL A 275 -15.95 33.31 -2.28
N GLU A 276 -16.42 33.60 -3.48
CA GLU A 276 -16.90 32.63 -4.49
C GLU A 276 -15.92 32.45 -5.65
N GLY A 277 -14.73 33.06 -5.56
CA GLY A 277 -13.60 32.70 -6.42
C GLY A 277 -13.23 31.22 -6.32
N GLY A 278 -12.65 30.70 -7.40
CA GLY A 278 -12.24 29.32 -7.53
C GLY A 278 -11.19 28.91 -6.49
N LEU A 279 -11.35 27.73 -5.91
CA LEU A 279 -10.37 27.16 -4.99
C LEU A 279 -9.11 26.72 -5.74
N GLY A 280 -7.96 26.93 -5.13
CA GLY A 280 -6.68 26.45 -5.65
C GLY A 280 -6.59 24.93 -5.71
N GLY A 281 -5.85 24.41 -6.69
CA GLY A 281 -5.59 22.98 -6.81
C GLY A 281 -4.75 22.43 -5.64
N ALA A 282 -5.08 21.25 -5.15
CA ALA A 282 -4.33 20.58 -4.09
C ALA A 282 -2.91 20.17 -4.54
N ALA A 283 -1.99 20.04 -3.59
CA ALA A 283 -0.66 19.48 -3.85
C ALA A 283 -0.74 17.97 -4.16
N LEU A 284 0.24 17.45 -4.92
CA LEU A 284 0.44 16.02 -5.17
C LEU A 284 1.64 15.52 -4.36
N ASN A 285 1.49 14.39 -3.68
CA ASN A 285 2.52 13.78 -2.83
C ASN A 285 2.99 12.45 -3.44
N TYR A 286 4.24 12.42 -3.92
CA TYR A 286 4.87 11.24 -4.51
C TYR A 286 6.41 11.31 -4.49
N SER A 287 7.06 10.15 -4.61
CA SER A 287 8.51 10.00 -4.83
C SER A 287 8.85 10.32 -6.29
N VAL A 288 9.66 11.38 -6.51
CA VAL A 288 10.03 11.84 -7.87
C VAL A 288 11.01 10.88 -8.59
N PHE A 289 11.57 9.91 -7.88
CA PHE A 289 12.37 8.83 -8.48
C PHE A 289 11.52 7.81 -9.25
N GLU A 290 10.33 7.49 -8.72
CA GLU A 290 9.44 6.44 -9.23
C GLU A 290 8.32 6.98 -10.12
N ARG A 291 8.00 8.28 -9.96
CA ARG A 291 6.79 8.89 -10.51
C ARG A 291 7.01 10.34 -10.89
N PHE A 292 6.20 10.82 -11.81
CA PHE A 292 5.99 12.25 -12.04
C PHE A 292 4.53 12.51 -12.44
N ALA A 293 4.12 13.77 -12.45
CA ALA A 293 2.80 14.19 -12.88
C ALA A 293 2.90 15.59 -13.47
N PHE A 294 1.95 15.95 -14.33
CA PHE A 294 1.83 17.31 -14.84
C PHE A 294 1.37 18.29 -13.76
N GLY A 295 1.75 19.56 -13.93
CA GLY A 295 1.16 20.66 -13.17
C GLY A 295 -0.32 20.77 -13.50
N GLY A 296 -1.16 21.03 -12.49
CA GLY A 296 -2.59 21.27 -12.69
C GLY A 296 -2.85 22.51 -13.53
N GLY A 297 -3.91 22.47 -14.35
CA GLY A 297 -4.44 23.66 -14.99
C GLY A 297 -5.11 24.58 -13.98
N GLY A 298 -5.10 25.89 -14.24
CA GLY A 298 -5.94 26.85 -13.53
C GLY A 298 -7.40 26.77 -14.01
N GLY A 299 -8.34 27.19 -13.18
CA GLY A 299 -9.76 27.35 -13.57
C GLY A 299 -10.03 28.66 -14.31
N ALA A 300 -11.13 28.70 -15.06
CA ALA A 300 -11.59 29.90 -15.75
C ALA A 300 -12.13 30.96 -14.77
N GLY A 301 -11.98 32.24 -15.13
CA GLY A 301 -12.76 33.30 -14.49
C GLY A 301 -14.25 33.17 -14.84
N GLN A 302 -15.13 33.73 -14.03
CA GLN A 302 -16.55 33.83 -14.38
C GLN A 302 -16.80 35.07 -15.21
N GLY A 303 -17.71 34.97 -16.19
CA GLY A 303 -18.11 36.12 -16.98
C GLY A 303 -19.45 35.95 -17.67
N PHE A 304 -19.90 37.06 -18.24
CA PHE A 304 -21.15 37.21 -18.97
C PHE A 304 -21.00 37.90 -20.33
N ASP A 305 -19.83 38.47 -20.65
CA ASP A 305 -19.46 38.79 -22.03
C ASP A 305 -18.16 38.07 -22.45
N ALA A 306 -17.52 38.51 -23.53
CA ALA A 306 -16.34 37.85 -24.09
C ALA A 306 -15.02 38.46 -23.60
N SER A 307 -15.04 39.22 -22.49
CA SER A 307 -13.89 39.98 -21.99
C SER A 307 -13.07 39.26 -20.92
N GLY A 308 -13.63 38.21 -20.30
CA GLY A 308 -12.96 37.35 -19.33
C GLY A 308 -11.93 36.39 -19.94
N SER A 309 -11.27 35.61 -19.07
CA SER A 309 -10.14 34.77 -19.49
C SER A 309 -10.17 33.34 -18.94
N SER A 310 -9.73 32.41 -19.80
CA SER A 310 -9.53 30.99 -19.45
C SER A 310 -8.45 30.85 -18.39
N GLY A 311 -8.51 29.75 -17.64
CA GLY A 311 -7.38 29.31 -16.83
C GLY A 311 -6.21 28.89 -17.71
N ALA A 312 -5.00 28.95 -17.17
CA ALA A 312 -3.79 28.61 -17.89
C ALA A 312 -3.38 27.13 -17.73
N ALA A 313 -2.65 26.61 -18.70
CA ALA A 313 -2.15 25.23 -18.69
C ALA A 313 -0.95 25.07 -17.75
N GLY A 314 -0.90 23.94 -17.04
CA GLY A 314 0.23 23.57 -16.18
C GLY A 314 1.47 23.15 -16.98
N GLY A 315 2.59 22.99 -16.29
CA GLY A 315 3.84 22.48 -16.86
C GLY A 315 3.77 20.97 -17.11
N GLY A 316 4.46 20.52 -18.16
CA GLY A 316 4.59 19.09 -18.50
C GLY A 316 5.69 18.39 -17.69
N VAL A 317 6.43 17.50 -18.34
CA VAL A 317 7.59 16.78 -17.76
C VAL A 317 8.79 16.90 -18.68
N VAL A 318 9.95 17.20 -18.09
CA VAL A 318 11.28 17.03 -18.71
C VAL A 318 12.00 15.91 -17.97
N PHE A 319 12.32 14.82 -18.67
CA PHE A 319 13.04 13.65 -18.14
C PHE A 319 14.30 13.42 -18.98
N ILE A 320 15.47 13.57 -18.37
CA ILE A 320 16.76 13.41 -19.05
C ILE A 320 17.74 12.62 -18.18
N ARG A 321 18.38 11.61 -18.77
CA ARG A 321 19.58 10.96 -18.23
C ARG A 321 20.76 11.22 -19.15
N ALA A 322 21.92 11.58 -18.62
CA ALA A 322 23.12 11.84 -19.40
C ALA A 322 24.41 11.38 -18.68
N THR A 323 25.54 11.27 -19.39
CA THR A 323 26.84 11.19 -18.70
C THR A 323 27.13 12.52 -18.00
N ALA A 324 26.95 13.65 -18.69
CA ALA A 324 27.10 14.99 -18.13
C ALA A 324 26.18 16.03 -18.78
N PHE A 325 25.87 17.09 -18.03
CA PHE A 325 25.21 18.30 -18.55
C PHE A 325 26.19 19.48 -18.46
N GLU A 326 26.25 20.26 -19.54
CA GLU A 326 27.14 21.42 -19.70
C GLU A 326 26.40 22.62 -20.30
N GLY A 327 26.93 23.82 -20.07
CA GLY A 327 26.42 25.08 -20.63
C GLY A 327 25.55 25.92 -19.68
N LYS A 328 25.02 27.03 -20.18
CA LYS A 328 24.24 28.03 -19.39
C LYS A 328 22.75 28.08 -19.73
N GLY A 329 22.27 27.12 -20.52
CA GLY A 329 20.88 26.99 -20.91
C GLY A 329 19.95 26.63 -19.75
N VAL A 330 18.66 26.65 -20.06
CA VAL A 330 17.58 26.40 -19.08
C VAL A 330 16.89 25.07 -19.36
N TYR A 331 16.56 24.36 -18.29
CA TYR A 331 15.70 23.18 -18.27
C TYR A 331 14.40 23.56 -17.56
N SER A 332 13.23 23.45 -18.20
CA SER A 332 11.99 24.01 -17.61
C SER A 332 10.75 23.14 -17.80
N ALA A 333 9.88 23.11 -16.79
CA ALA A 333 8.52 22.59 -16.87
C ALA A 333 7.59 23.53 -16.11
N SER A 334 7.62 24.81 -16.44
CA SER A 334 6.85 25.85 -15.75
C SER A 334 5.41 25.90 -16.25
N GLY A 335 4.47 26.23 -15.37
CA GLY A 335 3.09 26.52 -15.72
C GLY A 335 2.97 27.85 -16.45
N THR A 336 1.95 27.99 -17.30
CA THR A 336 1.68 29.26 -18.00
C THR A 336 0.91 30.23 -17.12
N SER A 337 1.19 31.52 -17.29
CA SER A 337 0.38 32.59 -16.71
C SER A 337 -0.94 32.72 -17.44
N ALA A 338 -2.02 33.00 -16.71
CA ALA A 338 -3.31 33.28 -17.31
C ALA A 338 -3.37 34.67 -17.96
N ALA A 339 -4.18 34.78 -19.02
CA ALA A 339 -4.44 36.06 -19.65
C ALA A 339 -5.25 36.98 -18.71
N ALA A 340 -5.06 38.29 -18.85
CA ALA A 340 -5.89 39.26 -18.14
C ALA A 340 -7.30 39.32 -18.73
N SER A 341 -8.31 39.50 -17.87
CA SER A 341 -9.64 39.96 -18.27
C SER A 341 -9.57 41.45 -18.63
N LEU A 342 -10.14 41.81 -19.78
CA LEU A 342 -10.07 43.18 -20.33
C LEU A 342 -11.33 44.01 -20.08
N GLY A 343 -12.37 43.42 -19.48
CA GLY A 343 -13.66 44.06 -19.26
C GLY A 343 -14.21 43.80 -17.87
N ASN A 344 -15.51 43.53 -17.82
CA ASN A 344 -16.32 43.39 -16.60
C ASN A 344 -16.37 41.94 -16.07
N ASP A 345 -15.62 41.01 -16.67
CA ASP A 345 -15.55 39.61 -16.29
C ASP A 345 -14.36 39.32 -15.34
N GLY A 346 -14.42 38.19 -14.64
CA GLY A 346 -13.32 37.65 -13.84
C GLY A 346 -12.21 37.04 -14.69
N ALA A 347 -11.01 36.93 -14.11
CA ALA A 347 -9.85 36.38 -14.79
C ALA A 347 -9.51 34.94 -14.35
N GLY A 348 -8.90 34.17 -15.24
CA GLY A 348 -8.50 32.78 -15.01
C GLY A 348 -7.28 32.61 -14.10
N GLY A 349 -7.18 31.45 -13.46
CA GLY A 349 -6.05 31.09 -12.60
C GLY A 349 -4.83 30.61 -13.40
N GLY A 350 -3.63 30.82 -12.84
CA GLY A 350 -2.37 30.36 -13.42
C GLY A 350 -2.18 28.84 -13.32
N GLY A 351 -1.48 28.24 -14.29
CA GLY A 351 -1.14 26.81 -14.26
C GLY A 351 0.00 26.52 -13.30
N ALA A 352 0.01 25.34 -12.67
CA ALA A 352 1.12 24.93 -11.81
C ALA A 352 2.37 24.53 -12.61
N GLY A 353 3.55 24.61 -12.00
CA GLY A 353 4.74 23.93 -12.51
C GLY A 353 4.53 22.41 -12.54
N GLY A 354 5.14 21.75 -13.53
CA GLY A 354 5.17 20.30 -13.68
C GLY A 354 6.41 19.67 -13.06
N ALA A 355 7.02 18.69 -13.74
CA ALA A 355 8.20 17.98 -13.21
C ALA A 355 9.45 18.14 -14.09
N VAL A 356 10.62 18.32 -13.48
CA VAL A 356 11.92 18.22 -14.16
C VAL A 356 12.80 17.20 -13.46
N VAL A 357 13.25 16.18 -14.19
CA VAL A 357 14.09 15.08 -13.71
C VAL A 357 15.36 15.04 -14.55
N LEU A 358 16.48 15.45 -13.94
CA LEU A 358 17.80 15.44 -14.57
C LEU A 358 18.74 14.55 -13.75
N ARG A 359 19.31 13.51 -14.37
CA ARG A 359 20.21 12.55 -13.71
C ARG A 359 21.49 12.41 -14.52
N ALA A 360 22.63 12.69 -13.91
CA ALA A 360 23.96 12.68 -14.53
C ALA A 360 24.89 11.68 -13.83
N VAL A 361 25.76 11.01 -14.59
CA VAL A 361 26.84 10.18 -14.00
C VAL A 361 27.88 11.08 -13.35
N ASP A 362 28.40 12.05 -14.11
CA ASP A 362 29.49 12.94 -13.68
C ASP A 362 28.96 14.26 -13.10
N VAL A 363 28.78 15.26 -13.97
CA VAL A 363 28.46 16.64 -13.56
C VAL A 363 27.17 17.13 -14.19
N LEU A 364 26.47 18.00 -13.45
CA LEU A 364 25.28 18.69 -13.91
C LEU A 364 25.50 20.20 -13.74
N ASN A 365 26.05 20.80 -14.80
CA ASN A 365 26.24 22.24 -14.93
C ASN A 365 25.12 22.80 -15.80
N CYS A 366 24.42 23.84 -15.33
CA CYS A 366 23.36 24.49 -16.09
C CYS A 366 23.25 25.99 -15.76
N GLY A 367 22.47 26.72 -16.54
CA GLY A 367 22.01 28.06 -16.13
C GLY A 367 20.95 27.97 -15.03
N LYS A 368 19.85 27.25 -15.30
CA LYS A 368 18.74 27.05 -14.36
C LYS A 368 17.96 25.75 -14.61
N VAL A 369 17.32 25.25 -13.55
CA VAL A 369 16.13 24.39 -13.62
C VAL A 369 14.91 25.16 -13.13
N GLU A 370 13.83 25.20 -13.90
CA GLU A 370 12.62 25.98 -13.59
C GLU A 370 11.38 25.06 -13.60
N ALA A 371 10.62 25.03 -12.50
CA ALA A 371 9.28 24.45 -12.46
C ALA A 371 8.36 25.43 -11.73
N LEU A 372 8.21 26.60 -12.33
CA LEU A 372 7.49 27.73 -11.73
C LEU A 372 5.98 27.56 -11.88
N GLY A 373 5.22 28.09 -10.93
CA GLY A 373 3.80 28.37 -11.15
C GLY A 373 3.61 29.61 -12.01
N GLY A 374 2.63 29.58 -12.92
CA GLY A 374 2.23 30.74 -13.69
C GLY A 374 1.38 31.72 -12.88
N THR A 375 1.42 33.00 -13.22
CA THR A 375 0.62 34.02 -12.51
C THR A 375 -0.86 33.89 -12.83
N GLY A 376 -1.72 34.25 -11.87
CA GLY A 376 -3.14 34.48 -12.14
C GLY A 376 -3.35 35.66 -13.09
N GLY A 377 -4.48 35.69 -13.78
CA GLY A 377 -4.82 36.79 -14.68
C GLY A 377 -5.29 38.02 -13.90
N ASP A 378 -4.89 39.21 -14.36
CA ASP A 378 -5.41 40.47 -13.82
C ASP A 378 -6.82 40.76 -14.34
N THR A 379 -7.61 41.57 -13.63
CA THR A 379 -8.79 42.24 -14.21
C THR A 379 -8.41 43.70 -14.52
N LYS A 380 -8.62 44.17 -15.76
CA LYS A 380 -8.10 45.49 -16.19
C LYS A 380 -9.09 46.66 -16.10
N LEU A 381 -10.39 46.39 -15.95
CA LEU A 381 -11.40 47.44 -15.82
C LEU A 381 -11.38 48.06 -14.42
N ASP A 382 -11.40 49.39 -14.36
CA ASP A 382 -11.21 50.21 -13.15
C ASP A 382 -12.53 50.70 -12.51
N LYS A 383 -13.68 50.28 -13.05
CA LYS A 383 -15.01 50.77 -12.62
C LYS A 383 -15.44 50.25 -11.24
N GLN A 384 -15.07 49.02 -10.90
CA GLN A 384 -15.29 48.38 -9.61
C GLN A 384 -14.29 47.22 -9.45
N PRO A 385 -14.10 46.67 -8.24
CA PRO A 385 -13.35 45.43 -8.05
C PRO A 385 -13.98 44.26 -8.83
N PHE A 386 -13.18 43.60 -9.67
CA PHE A 386 -13.52 42.35 -10.37
C PHE A 386 -12.48 41.29 -9.98
N GLY A 387 -12.88 40.02 -9.85
CA GLY A 387 -12.02 38.96 -9.32
C GLY A 387 -10.86 38.57 -10.26
N PRO A 388 -9.60 38.85 -9.91
CA PRO A 388 -8.45 38.34 -10.65
C PRO A 388 -8.20 36.86 -10.32
N GLY A 389 -7.38 36.20 -11.14
CA GLY A 389 -7.06 34.79 -10.96
C GLY A 389 -6.09 34.50 -9.82
N GLY A 390 -6.17 33.29 -9.26
CA GLY A 390 -5.18 32.74 -8.34
C GLY A 390 -3.90 32.32 -9.07
N GLY A 391 -2.75 32.46 -8.42
CA GLY A 391 -1.46 32.00 -8.95
C GLY A 391 -1.31 30.48 -8.91
N GLY A 392 -0.65 29.88 -9.90
CA GLY A 392 -0.34 28.45 -9.92
C GLY A 392 0.74 28.07 -8.89
N ALA A 393 0.71 26.83 -8.40
CA ALA A 393 1.74 26.31 -7.51
C ALA A 393 3.07 26.03 -8.23
N GLY A 394 4.17 25.99 -7.48
CA GLY A 394 5.44 25.47 -7.97
C GLY A 394 5.41 23.95 -8.18
N GLY A 395 6.27 23.48 -9.08
CA GLY A 395 6.36 22.08 -9.51
C GLY A 395 7.30 21.20 -8.68
N ARG A 396 7.87 20.16 -9.29
CA ARG A 396 8.82 19.23 -8.63
C ARG A 396 10.08 19.05 -9.45
N VAL A 397 11.25 19.15 -8.80
CA VAL A 397 12.57 19.02 -9.46
C VAL A 397 13.36 17.90 -8.80
N LEU A 398 13.92 16.99 -9.61
CA LEU A 398 14.97 16.05 -9.23
C LEU A 398 16.25 16.40 -10.00
N ILE A 399 17.33 16.63 -9.25
CA ILE A 399 18.69 16.83 -9.76
C ILE A 399 19.57 15.76 -9.11
N GLN A 400 20.21 14.91 -9.89
CA GLN A 400 21.17 13.92 -9.41
C GLN A 400 22.48 14.03 -10.21
N ALA A 401 23.62 14.17 -9.53
CA ALA A 401 24.96 14.11 -10.14
C ALA A 401 26.04 13.94 -9.06
N ASN A 402 27.25 13.53 -9.45
CA ASN A 402 28.43 13.55 -8.56
C ASN A 402 28.91 15.00 -8.28
N GLY A 403 28.62 15.95 -9.18
CA GLY A 403 28.81 17.38 -8.95
C GLY A 403 27.68 18.21 -9.56
N VAL A 404 27.03 19.04 -8.74
CA VAL A 404 25.91 19.89 -9.15
C VAL A 404 26.31 21.37 -9.12
N ALA A 405 26.22 22.05 -10.26
CA ALA A 405 26.33 23.50 -10.38
C ALA A 405 25.18 24.03 -11.23
N CYS A 406 23.97 23.90 -10.68
CA CYS A 406 22.72 24.12 -11.42
C CYS A 406 21.62 24.55 -10.43
N GLY A 407 21.16 25.80 -10.54
CA GLY A 407 20.20 26.38 -9.60
C GLY A 407 18.75 26.03 -9.96
N ALA A 408 18.01 25.45 -9.01
CA ALA A 408 16.59 25.15 -9.19
C ALA A 408 15.68 26.27 -8.65
N ASN A 409 14.60 26.57 -9.38
CA ASN A 409 13.54 27.48 -8.93
C ASN A 409 12.16 26.84 -9.12
N VAL A 410 11.45 26.69 -8.00
CA VAL A 410 10.11 26.09 -7.89
C VAL A 410 9.12 27.04 -7.20
N SER A 411 9.28 28.35 -7.43
CA SER A 411 8.39 29.37 -6.86
C SER A 411 6.96 29.23 -7.42
N ALA A 412 5.98 29.61 -6.58
CA ALA A 412 4.60 29.80 -7.04
C ALA A 412 4.50 31.03 -7.97
N GLY A 413 3.46 31.05 -8.80
CA GLY A 413 3.03 32.26 -9.47
C GLY A 413 2.31 33.20 -8.51
N ASN A 414 2.40 34.50 -8.74
CA ASN A 414 1.62 35.49 -8.00
C ASN A 414 0.13 35.40 -8.37
N ALA A 415 -0.76 35.77 -7.45
CA ALA A 415 -2.12 36.17 -7.79
C ALA A 415 -2.12 37.33 -8.82
N GLY A 416 -3.16 37.39 -9.65
CA GLY A 416 -3.45 38.58 -10.43
C GLY A 416 -3.97 39.72 -9.56
N VAL A 417 -3.98 40.94 -10.11
CA VAL A 417 -4.50 42.14 -9.45
C VAL A 417 -5.74 42.69 -10.15
N SER A 418 -6.59 43.38 -9.39
CA SER A 418 -7.71 44.13 -9.93
C SER A 418 -7.32 45.56 -10.31
N GLY A 419 -7.79 46.01 -11.46
CA GLY A 419 -7.57 47.35 -12.00
C GLY A 419 -8.26 48.46 -11.21
N TYR A 420 -9.19 48.12 -10.31
CA TYR A 420 -9.80 49.09 -9.40
C TYR A 420 -8.77 49.63 -8.39
N PRO A 421 -8.57 50.96 -8.31
CA PRO A 421 -7.58 51.55 -7.41
C PRO A 421 -7.77 51.12 -5.95
N GLY A 422 -6.74 50.48 -5.38
CA GLY A 422 -6.73 50.02 -3.99
C GLY A 422 -7.37 48.64 -3.74
N ALA A 423 -7.90 47.94 -4.75
CA ALA A 423 -8.45 46.59 -4.57
C ALA A 423 -7.39 45.49 -4.41
N GLY A 424 -6.14 45.72 -4.82
CA GLY A 424 -5.06 44.73 -4.73
C GLY A 424 -5.40 43.46 -5.52
N SER A 425 -5.23 42.28 -4.91
CA SER A 425 -5.65 41.00 -5.50
C SER A 425 -7.15 40.71 -5.37
N HIS A 426 -7.95 41.59 -4.76
CA HIS A 426 -9.37 41.38 -4.43
C HIS A 426 -9.67 40.02 -3.75
N GLY A 427 -8.70 39.51 -2.98
CA GLY A 427 -8.78 38.21 -2.28
C GLY A 427 -8.19 37.01 -3.03
N ALA A 428 -7.65 37.19 -4.23
CA ALA A 428 -6.89 36.14 -4.91
C ALA A 428 -5.54 35.88 -4.19
N THR A 429 -5.07 34.64 -4.24
CA THR A 429 -3.83 34.18 -3.59
C THR A 429 -2.93 33.42 -4.60
N PRO A 430 -1.65 33.12 -4.30
CA PRO A 430 -0.82 33.68 -3.22
C PRO A 430 -0.70 35.20 -3.35
N ALA A 431 -0.83 35.92 -2.24
CA ALA A 431 -0.81 37.39 -2.25
C ALA A 431 0.54 37.90 -2.76
N SER A 432 0.50 38.84 -3.71
CA SER A 432 1.70 39.46 -4.29
C SER A 432 2.36 40.40 -3.27
N THR A 433 3.33 39.87 -2.53
CA THR A 433 4.25 40.55 -1.59
C THR A 433 3.60 41.35 -0.45
N GLY A 434 3.64 40.77 0.76
CA GLY A 434 3.62 41.51 2.02
C GLY A 434 2.22 41.86 2.55
N ALA A 435 1.87 41.32 3.71
CA ALA A 435 0.61 41.53 4.43
C ALA A 435 -0.66 41.14 3.66
N ASP A 436 -0.93 39.83 3.63
CA ASP A 436 -2.19 39.29 4.15
C ASP A 436 -1.97 37.84 4.55
N GLY A 437 -2.59 37.41 5.66
CA GLY A 437 -2.36 36.07 6.24
C GLY A 437 -2.75 34.96 5.26
N GLY A 438 -1.90 33.93 5.15
CA GLY A 438 -2.20 32.75 4.34
C GLY A 438 -3.56 32.15 4.72
N THR A 439 -4.36 31.76 3.72
CA THR A 439 -5.66 31.16 3.97
C THR A 439 -5.51 29.85 4.77
N PRO A 440 -6.42 29.53 5.72
CA PRO A 440 -6.12 28.60 6.82
C PRO A 440 -5.89 27.11 6.46
N ASP A 441 -6.03 26.72 5.19
CA ASP A 441 -6.20 25.31 4.80
C ASP A 441 -4.99 24.70 4.06
N GLY A 442 -3.81 24.77 4.68
CA GLY A 442 -2.98 23.56 4.80
C GLY A 442 -1.79 23.29 3.87
N GLY A 443 -1.20 24.26 3.15
CA GLY A 443 0.04 23.99 2.40
C GLY A 443 0.81 25.21 1.90
N THR A 444 2.11 25.04 1.62
CA THR A 444 2.91 26.02 0.88
C THR A 444 2.57 25.96 -0.61
N SER A 445 2.56 27.10 -1.31
CA SER A 445 2.36 27.13 -2.77
C SER A 445 3.64 26.90 -3.57
N THR A 446 4.81 26.95 -2.91
CA THR A 446 6.10 26.59 -3.50
C THR A 446 6.18 25.10 -3.77
N GLY A 447 6.86 24.73 -4.85
CA GLY A 447 7.17 23.35 -5.17
C GLY A 447 8.31 22.75 -4.34
N THR A 448 8.83 21.60 -4.79
CA THR A 448 9.95 20.92 -4.10
C THR A 448 11.15 20.67 -5.01
N VAL A 449 12.34 20.73 -4.44
CA VAL A 449 13.61 20.35 -5.09
C VAL A 449 14.21 19.20 -4.30
N GLN A 450 14.50 18.11 -4.99
CA GLN A 450 15.28 16.99 -4.48
C GLN A 450 16.62 16.97 -5.20
N GLN A 451 17.68 17.34 -4.49
CA GLN A 451 19.05 17.22 -4.97
C GLN A 451 19.69 15.96 -4.37
N VAL A 452 20.40 15.21 -5.20
CA VAL A 452 21.15 14.01 -4.82
C VAL A 452 22.58 14.16 -5.31
N ASP A 453 23.50 14.42 -4.37
CA ASP A 453 24.93 14.57 -4.64
C ASP A 453 25.62 13.20 -4.75
N GLN A 454 25.14 12.39 -5.69
CA GLN A 454 25.66 11.06 -6.04
C GLN A 454 25.53 10.87 -7.55
N ALA A 455 26.53 10.24 -8.18
CA ALA A 455 26.45 9.80 -9.57
C ALA A 455 25.16 9.01 -9.84
N PHE A 456 24.51 9.28 -10.98
CA PHE A 456 23.52 8.35 -11.53
C PHE A 456 24.21 7.04 -11.91
N GLN A 457 23.69 5.92 -11.41
CA GLN A 457 24.19 4.58 -11.72
C GLN A 457 23.02 3.59 -11.66
N VAL A 458 22.94 2.69 -12.64
CA VAL A 458 22.10 1.49 -12.52
C VAL A 458 22.74 0.53 -11.50
N PRO A 459 22.00 -0.03 -10.54
CA PRO A 459 22.53 -1.00 -9.59
C PRO A 459 23.17 -2.21 -10.29
N VAL A 460 24.29 -2.69 -9.75
CA VAL A 460 24.93 -3.92 -10.24
C VAL A 460 24.00 -5.11 -10.03
N THR A 461 23.81 -5.93 -11.07
CA THR A 461 23.02 -7.17 -10.99
C THR A 461 23.52 -8.06 -9.85
N PRO A 462 22.66 -8.45 -8.89
CA PRO A 462 23.03 -9.35 -7.81
C PRO A 462 23.49 -10.72 -8.29
N VAL A 463 24.34 -11.36 -7.51
CA VAL A 463 24.77 -12.76 -7.68
C VAL A 463 24.30 -13.55 -6.46
N ILE A 464 23.51 -14.60 -6.69
CA ILE A 464 23.10 -15.54 -5.64
C ILE A 464 24.22 -16.56 -5.45
N THR A 465 24.63 -16.78 -4.20
CA THR A 465 25.66 -17.75 -3.81
C THR A 465 25.12 -18.91 -2.98
N ALA A 466 23.95 -18.75 -2.34
CA ALA A 466 23.21 -19.83 -1.70
C ALA A 466 21.70 -19.66 -1.94
N PRO A 467 20.93 -20.74 -2.21
CA PRO A 467 21.40 -22.09 -2.54
C PRO A 467 22.30 -22.12 -3.79
N ALA A 468 23.17 -23.12 -3.90
CA ALA A 468 24.00 -23.34 -5.08
C ALA A 468 23.18 -23.94 -6.24
N ALA A 469 23.68 -23.78 -7.47
CA ALA A 469 23.01 -24.33 -8.65
C ALA A 469 22.97 -25.87 -8.62
N GLY A 470 21.76 -26.42 -8.62
CA GLY A 470 21.48 -27.85 -8.49
C GLY A 470 21.44 -28.36 -7.04
N GLU A 471 21.51 -27.49 -6.03
CA GLU A 471 21.49 -27.89 -4.63
C GLU A 471 20.13 -28.48 -4.22
N ALA A 472 20.17 -29.64 -3.57
CA ALA A 472 19.04 -30.19 -2.83
C ALA A 472 19.16 -29.75 -1.37
N THR A 473 18.39 -28.75 -0.97
CA THR A 473 18.43 -28.15 0.37
C THR A 473 17.83 -29.11 1.39
N SER A 474 18.23 -29.00 2.65
CA SER A 474 17.67 -29.80 3.76
C SER A 474 16.51 -29.11 4.49
N SER A 475 15.98 -28.01 3.93
CA SER A 475 14.95 -27.16 4.54
C SER A 475 13.98 -26.65 3.48
N THR A 476 12.69 -26.60 3.82
CA THR A 476 11.63 -25.90 3.06
C THR A 476 11.79 -24.38 3.10
N ARG A 477 12.60 -23.87 4.03
CA ARG A 477 12.97 -22.47 4.19
C ARG A 477 14.49 -22.34 3.99
N PRO A 478 14.99 -22.46 2.75
CA PRO A 478 16.41 -22.30 2.50
C PRO A 478 16.83 -20.85 2.72
N ARG A 479 17.98 -20.66 3.37
CA ARG A 479 18.61 -19.34 3.47
C ARG A 479 19.12 -18.92 2.11
N PHE A 480 18.79 -17.71 1.69
CA PHE A 480 19.32 -17.10 0.49
C PHE A 480 20.51 -16.20 0.86
N GLU A 481 21.64 -16.40 0.19
CA GLU A 481 22.83 -15.56 0.35
C GLU A 481 23.34 -15.12 -1.02
N GLY A 482 23.97 -13.95 -1.07
CA GLY A 482 24.57 -13.46 -2.30
C GLY A 482 25.38 -12.18 -2.14
N THR A 483 25.76 -11.60 -3.27
CA THR A 483 26.44 -10.30 -3.35
C THR A 483 25.72 -9.35 -4.29
N ALA A 484 25.81 -8.05 -4.00
CA ALA A 484 25.30 -6.96 -4.82
C ALA A 484 26.17 -5.70 -4.61
N GLY A 485 25.84 -4.61 -5.31
CA GLY A 485 26.55 -3.33 -5.14
C GLY A 485 26.37 -2.74 -3.73
N THR A 486 27.39 -2.04 -3.24
CA THR A 486 27.41 -1.41 -1.90
C THR A 486 26.79 -0.01 -1.86
N ASN A 487 26.34 0.53 -3.00
CA ASN A 487 25.79 1.89 -3.13
C ASN A 487 24.33 2.00 -2.64
N GLY A 488 24.02 1.35 -1.51
CA GLY A 488 22.70 1.33 -0.87
C GLY A 488 21.52 0.74 -1.64
N PRO A 489 21.66 -0.26 -2.55
CA PRO A 489 20.50 -0.85 -3.20
C PRO A 489 19.70 -1.76 -2.24
N VAL A 490 18.42 -1.97 -2.57
CA VAL A 490 17.59 -3.04 -2.02
C VAL A 490 17.63 -4.21 -3.01
N VAL A 491 17.97 -5.41 -2.55
CA VAL A 491 17.98 -6.65 -3.36
C VAL A 491 16.67 -7.40 -3.13
N HIS A 492 15.90 -7.59 -4.19
CA HIS A 492 14.64 -8.31 -4.19
C HIS A 492 14.85 -9.75 -4.66
N LEU A 493 14.32 -10.71 -3.90
CA LEU A 493 14.44 -12.15 -4.13
C LEU A 493 13.12 -12.71 -4.64
N VAL A 494 13.20 -13.51 -5.71
CA VAL A 494 12.03 -14.02 -6.42
C VAL A 494 12.21 -15.52 -6.65
N VAL A 495 11.27 -16.32 -6.16
CA VAL A 495 11.23 -17.78 -6.38
C VAL A 495 10.01 -18.10 -7.24
N ASP A 496 10.21 -18.84 -8.33
CA ASP A 496 9.17 -19.28 -9.27
C ASP A 496 8.28 -18.12 -9.78
N GLY A 497 8.88 -16.95 -10.01
CA GLY A 497 8.21 -15.72 -10.44
C GLY A 497 7.56 -14.89 -9.32
N ARG A 498 7.34 -15.47 -8.13
CA ARG A 498 6.80 -14.76 -6.96
C ARG A 498 7.91 -14.12 -6.14
N GLU A 499 7.75 -12.84 -5.80
CA GLU A 499 8.66 -12.18 -4.86
C GLU A 499 8.47 -12.77 -3.46
N ILE A 500 9.55 -13.21 -2.82
CA ILE A 500 9.53 -13.82 -1.50
C ILE A 500 9.97 -12.85 -0.40
N GLY A 501 10.80 -11.86 -0.73
CA GLY A 501 11.28 -10.85 0.19
C GLY A 501 12.40 -10.00 -0.40
N ALA A 502 12.98 -9.13 0.42
CA ALA A 502 14.09 -8.27 0.04
C ALA A 502 15.13 -8.18 1.17
N ALA A 503 16.36 -7.84 0.81
CA ALA A 503 17.49 -7.66 1.71
C ALA A 503 18.34 -6.45 1.29
N VAL A 504 18.93 -5.75 2.27
CA VAL A 504 19.90 -4.68 2.01
C VAL A 504 21.31 -5.28 2.16
N PRO A 505 22.21 -5.11 1.17
CA PRO A 505 23.59 -5.57 1.30
C PRO A 505 24.36 -4.84 2.41
N GLY A 506 25.25 -5.55 3.08
CA GLY A 506 26.24 -4.97 3.99
C GLY A 506 27.29 -4.13 3.26
N SER A 507 28.17 -3.49 4.02
CA SER A 507 29.27 -2.66 3.48
C SER A 507 30.33 -3.46 2.70
N ASP A 508 30.32 -4.79 2.82
CA ASP A 508 31.12 -5.73 2.03
C ASP A 508 30.39 -6.23 0.77
N GLY A 509 29.17 -5.74 0.53
CA GLY A 509 28.31 -6.11 -0.60
C GLY A 509 27.55 -7.41 -0.41
N ARG A 510 27.65 -8.10 0.74
CA ARG A 510 26.91 -9.36 0.99
C ARG A 510 25.49 -9.09 1.46
N PHE A 511 24.53 -9.87 0.98
CA PHE A 511 23.18 -9.90 1.52
C PHE A 511 22.80 -11.32 1.97
N THR A 512 21.92 -11.40 2.97
CA THR A 512 21.33 -12.65 3.46
C THR A 512 19.85 -12.46 3.69
N TYR A 513 19.03 -13.45 3.33
CA TYR A 513 17.59 -13.45 3.55
C TYR A 513 17.12 -14.84 4.00
N ASP A 514 16.39 -14.87 5.12
CA ASP A 514 15.92 -16.07 5.79
C ASP A 514 14.37 -16.13 5.68
N PRO A 515 13.78 -17.01 4.84
CA PRO A 515 12.34 -16.98 4.53
C PRO A 515 11.41 -17.36 5.70
N THR A 516 10.45 -16.48 6.00
CA THR A 516 9.41 -16.72 7.03
C THR A 516 8.21 -17.53 6.53
N THR A 517 8.13 -17.84 5.24
CA THR A 517 7.14 -18.75 4.63
C THR A 517 7.87 -19.95 4.00
N PRO A 518 7.42 -21.20 4.17
CA PRO A 518 8.05 -22.34 3.54
C PRO A 518 7.76 -22.35 2.03
N LEU A 519 8.70 -22.85 1.25
CA LEU A 519 8.51 -23.20 -0.15
C LEU A 519 7.94 -24.62 -0.24
N THR A 520 7.11 -24.88 -1.25
CA THR A 520 6.55 -26.20 -1.53
C THR A 520 7.65 -27.19 -1.91
N ALA A 521 7.59 -28.44 -1.43
CA ALA A 521 8.54 -29.47 -1.82
C ALA A 521 8.70 -29.61 -3.35
N GLY A 522 9.95 -29.62 -3.84
CA GLY A 522 10.25 -29.81 -5.26
C GLY A 522 11.36 -28.92 -5.79
N ALA A 523 11.44 -28.80 -7.11
CA ALA A 523 12.42 -27.94 -7.79
C ALA A 523 11.90 -26.50 -7.93
N HIS A 524 12.80 -25.53 -7.75
CA HIS A 524 12.52 -24.10 -7.79
C HIS A 524 13.58 -23.36 -8.61
N ASP A 525 13.20 -22.24 -9.20
CA ASP A 525 14.13 -21.26 -9.77
C ASP A 525 14.11 -19.97 -8.94
N VAL A 526 15.27 -19.53 -8.43
CA VAL A 526 15.42 -18.21 -7.79
C VAL A 526 16.18 -17.23 -8.68
N VAL A 527 15.70 -15.98 -8.73
CA VAL A 527 16.42 -14.82 -9.29
C VAL A 527 16.44 -13.68 -8.27
N ALA A 528 17.47 -12.83 -8.38
CA ALA A 528 17.59 -11.60 -7.60
C ALA A 528 17.80 -10.39 -8.52
N TRP A 529 17.26 -9.25 -8.14
CA TRP A 529 17.48 -7.96 -8.82
C TRP A 529 17.60 -6.86 -7.77
N ALA A 530 18.33 -5.79 -8.07
CA ALA A 530 18.61 -4.69 -7.15
C ALA A 530 17.92 -3.40 -7.60
N GLU A 531 17.32 -2.64 -6.70
CA GLU A 531 16.87 -1.26 -6.97
C GLU A 531 17.56 -0.23 -6.08
N SER A 532 17.76 0.97 -6.63
CA SER A 532 18.21 2.16 -5.90
C SER A 532 17.68 3.40 -6.61
N LEU A 533 17.16 4.38 -5.86
CA LEU A 533 16.71 5.67 -6.39
C LEU A 533 15.83 5.55 -7.66
N GLY A 534 14.86 4.62 -7.66
CA GLY A 534 13.91 4.40 -8.76
C GLY A 534 14.49 3.80 -10.05
N VAL A 535 15.73 3.29 -10.04
CA VAL A 535 16.28 2.46 -11.13
C VAL A 535 16.66 1.09 -10.64
N ALA A 536 16.68 0.11 -11.53
CA ALA A 536 16.83 -1.29 -11.19
C ALA A 536 17.84 -2.03 -12.07
N SER A 537 18.55 -2.98 -11.49
CA SER A 537 19.45 -3.86 -12.22
C SER A 537 18.67 -4.78 -13.16
N LYS A 538 19.39 -5.37 -14.14
CA LYS A 538 18.91 -6.59 -14.76
C LYS A 538 18.80 -7.71 -13.71
N PRO A 539 17.84 -8.64 -13.82
CA PRO A 539 17.80 -9.83 -12.96
C PRO A 539 19.08 -10.67 -13.08
N SER A 540 19.42 -11.38 -12.02
CA SER A 540 20.46 -12.39 -12.00
C SER A 540 20.13 -13.53 -12.97
N THR A 541 21.15 -14.31 -13.35
CA THR A 541 20.90 -15.65 -13.92
C THR A 541 20.08 -16.48 -12.93
N PRO A 542 19.03 -17.20 -13.38
CA PRO A 542 18.26 -18.09 -12.51
C PRO A 542 19.15 -19.17 -11.89
N VAL A 543 19.04 -19.35 -10.58
CA VAL A 543 19.66 -20.46 -9.85
C VAL A 543 18.58 -21.48 -9.53
N ARG A 544 18.71 -22.68 -10.10
CA ARG A 544 17.81 -23.80 -9.81
C ARG A 544 18.28 -24.55 -8.57
N PHE A 545 17.37 -24.83 -7.66
CA PHE A 545 17.60 -25.66 -6.47
C PHE A 545 16.37 -26.53 -6.20
N SER A 546 16.39 -27.38 -5.17
CA SER A 546 15.18 -28.09 -4.72
C SER A 546 15.06 -28.14 -3.21
N THR A 547 13.83 -27.98 -2.72
CA THR A 547 13.45 -28.19 -1.32
C THR A 547 13.09 -29.65 -1.05
N PRO A 548 13.23 -30.14 0.20
CA PRO A 548 12.92 -31.51 0.55
C PRO A 548 11.40 -31.74 0.56
N ALA A 549 10.98 -32.96 0.24
CA ALA A 549 9.66 -33.43 0.63
C ALA A 549 9.63 -33.64 2.14
N VAL A 550 8.75 -32.93 2.84
CA VAL A 550 8.57 -33.09 4.29
C VAL A 550 7.79 -34.37 4.56
N VAL A 551 8.54 -35.45 4.80
CA VAL A 551 8.01 -36.74 5.25
C VAL A 551 8.12 -36.77 6.77
N LEU A 552 7.07 -36.30 7.46
CA LEU A 552 6.95 -36.46 8.91
C LEU A 552 6.82 -37.95 9.25
N ALA A 553 7.54 -38.39 10.28
CA ALA A 553 7.74 -39.81 10.59
C ALA A 553 6.45 -40.57 10.98
N ASP A 554 5.37 -39.85 11.30
CA ASP A 554 4.05 -40.36 11.67
C ASP A 554 2.96 -40.07 10.63
N GLY A 555 3.31 -39.50 9.47
CA GLY A 555 2.35 -39.19 8.40
C GLY A 555 1.70 -37.81 8.48
N GLY A 556 2.19 -36.92 9.36
CA GLY A 556 1.81 -35.49 9.35
C GLY A 556 0.88 -35.04 10.47
N VAL A 557 0.70 -35.86 11.49
CA VAL A 557 -0.15 -35.53 12.64
C VAL A 557 0.62 -34.61 13.59
N VAL A 558 0.09 -33.41 13.81
CA VAL A 558 0.65 -32.48 14.78
C VAL A 558 0.29 -32.94 16.19
N GLN A 559 1.30 -33.16 17.03
CA GLN A 559 1.08 -33.61 18.41
C GLN A 559 0.91 -32.41 19.35
N MET A 560 0.37 -32.67 20.53
CA MET A 560 0.18 -31.66 21.57
C MET A 560 1.51 -31.00 21.92
N ALA A 561 1.54 -29.67 21.96
CA ALA A 561 2.71 -28.94 22.45
C ALA A 561 2.81 -29.09 23.98
N VAL A 562 4.04 -29.25 24.49
CA VAL A 562 4.33 -29.38 25.92
C VAL A 562 4.89 -28.04 26.41
N LEU A 563 4.14 -27.35 27.27
CA LEU A 563 4.66 -26.24 28.06
C LEU A 563 5.49 -26.78 29.23
N VAL A 564 6.65 -26.18 29.48
CA VAL A 564 7.60 -26.60 30.54
C VAL A 564 7.78 -25.50 31.60
N VAL A 565 7.68 -24.23 31.21
CA VAL A 565 7.71 -23.07 32.10
C VAL A 565 6.67 -22.05 31.61
N PRO A 566 5.86 -21.43 32.48
CA PRO A 566 5.70 -21.74 33.91
C PRO A 566 5.10 -23.14 34.12
N ALA A 567 5.32 -23.71 35.30
CA ALA A 567 4.55 -24.84 35.80
C ALA A 567 3.24 -24.37 36.46
N ASN A 568 2.30 -25.29 36.64
CA ASN A 568 1.00 -24.95 37.23
C ASN A 568 1.14 -24.60 38.72
N GLY A 569 0.78 -23.37 39.07
CA GLY A 569 0.97 -22.79 40.41
C GLY A 569 2.24 -21.94 40.57
N ASP A 570 3.06 -21.76 39.53
CA ASP A 570 4.25 -20.90 39.61
C ASP A 570 3.89 -19.43 39.85
N THR A 571 4.73 -18.76 40.65
CA THR A 571 4.71 -17.30 40.81
C THR A 571 5.81 -16.68 39.93
N VAL A 572 5.44 -15.71 39.09
CA VAL A 572 6.31 -15.10 38.07
C VAL A 572 6.22 -13.57 38.09
N GLY A 573 7.18 -12.89 37.45
CA GLY A 573 7.12 -11.45 37.23
C GLY A 573 6.10 -11.05 36.14
N PRO A 574 5.83 -9.74 35.95
CA PRO A 574 4.88 -9.23 34.94
C PRO A 574 5.27 -9.49 33.48
N THR A 575 6.50 -9.92 33.24
CA THR A 575 7.00 -10.35 31.93
C THR A 575 7.50 -11.80 32.02
N PRO A 576 6.61 -12.81 32.10
CA PRO A 576 7.02 -14.21 32.19
C PRO A 576 7.60 -14.74 30.87
N LEU A 577 8.41 -15.79 31.00
CA LEU A 577 8.91 -16.61 29.89
C LEU A 577 8.06 -17.87 29.78
N PHE A 578 7.35 -18.03 28.67
CA PHE A 578 6.75 -19.29 28.26
C PHE A 578 7.75 -20.08 27.44
N ALA A 579 8.06 -21.31 27.85
CA ALA A 579 9.02 -22.15 27.14
C ALA A 579 8.60 -23.62 27.19
N GLY A 580 8.90 -24.35 26.11
CA GLY A 580 8.49 -25.74 26.00
C GLY A 580 8.98 -26.42 24.73
N THR A 581 8.39 -27.57 24.41
CA THR A 581 8.77 -28.41 23.27
C THR A 581 7.55 -28.94 22.53
N THR A 582 7.72 -29.24 21.25
CA THR A 582 6.74 -30.03 20.49
C THR A 582 7.44 -30.94 19.49
N VAL A 583 6.72 -31.95 19.00
CA VAL A 583 7.16 -32.86 17.94
C VAL A 583 6.26 -32.66 16.72
N ASN A 584 6.85 -32.69 15.53
CA ASN A 584 6.19 -32.56 14.23
C ASN A 584 5.45 -31.22 13.96
N GLY A 585 5.55 -30.23 14.85
CA GLY A 585 5.23 -28.82 14.56
C GLY A 585 6.41 -28.06 13.92
N VAL A 586 6.12 -26.87 13.41
CA VAL A 586 7.12 -25.86 12.95
C VAL A 586 6.98 -24.50 13.66
N SER A 587 5.81 -24.24 14.25
CA SER A 587 5.56 -23.15 15.18
C SER A 587 4.63 -23.64 16.31
N VAL A 588 4.59 -22.87 17.40
CA VAL A 588 3.68 -23.07 18.52
C VAL A 588 2.89 -21.79 18.73
N GLY A 589 1.58 -21.93 18.88
CA GLY A 589 0.71 -20.90 19.42
C GLY A 589 0.76 -20.87 20.94
N VAL A 590 0.81 -19.67 21.53
CA VAL A 590 0.78 -19.44 22.98
C VAL A 590 -0.40 -18.52 23.28
N VAL A 591 -1.41 -19.07 23.96
CA VAL A 591 -2.67 -18.38 24.28
C VAL A 591 -2.71 -18.09 25.77
N ILE A 592 -2.76 -16.80 26.14
CA ILE A 592 -2.81 -16.32 27.53
C ILE A 592 -4.21 -15.76 27.77
N ASP A 593 -4.87 -16.18 28.85
CA ASP A 593 -6.21 -15.73 29.29
C ASP A 593 -7.31 -15.73 28.20
N ASP A 594 -7.32 -16.77 27.35
CA ASP A 594 -8.21 -16.89 26.17
C ASP A 594 -8.06 -15.74 25.14
N GLY A 595 -6.92 -15.05 25.15
CA GLY A 595 -6.55 -13.98 24.22
C GLY A 595 -6.16 -14.47 22.81
N PRO A 596 -5.61 -13.56 21.97
CA PRO A 596 -5.12 -13.93 20.64
C PRO A 596 -3.91 -14.86 20.70
N ASP A 597 -3.71 -15.65 19.65
CA ASP A 597 -2.59 -16.59 19.56
C ASP A 597 -1.25 -15.90 19.27
N ASN A 598 -0.27 -16.11 20.15
CA ASN A 598 1.10 -15.60 20.02
C ASN A 598 1.98 -16.64 19.32
N ILE A 599 1.92 -16.67 17.99
CA ILE A 599 2.68 -17.61 17.14
C ILE A 599 4.19 -17.41 17.30
N VAL A 600 4.89 -18.42 17.80
CA VAL A 600 6.35 -18.47 17.90
C VAL A 600 6.98 -19.62 17.10
N PRO A 601 8.12 -19.41 16.40
CA PRO A 601 8.81 -20.46 15.67
C PRO A 601 9.56 -21.42 16.61
N LEU A 602 9.83 -22.63 16.11
CA LEU A 602 10.66 -23.62 16.79
C LEU A 602 12.14 -23.52 16.41
N ASP A 603 13.01 -23.93 17.34
CA ASP A 603 14.41 -24.21 17.02
C ASP A 603 14.61 -25.61 16.39
N LEU A 604 15.83 -25.90 15.93
CA LEU A 604 16.21 -27.18 15.31
C LEU A 604 16.05 -28.42 16.23
N LEU A 605 15.68 -28.24 17.50
CA LEU A 605 15.42 -29.30 18.48
C LEU A 605 13.94 -29.34 18.91
N GLY A 606 13.04 -28.64 18.18
CA GLY A 606 11.61 -28.63 18.45
C GLY A 606 11.21 -27.80 19.68
N ARG A 607 12.03 -26.84 20.11
CA ARG A 607 11.79 -26.04 21.32
C ARG A 607 11.26 -24.64 20.96
N PHE A 608 10.28 -24.15 21.71
CA PHE A 608 9.77 -22.77 21.60
C PHE A 608 10.14 -21.93 22.82
N ARG A 609 10.15 -20.62 22.64
CA ARG A 609 10.27 -19.60 23.69
C ARG A 609 9.44 -18.38 23.31
N TYR A 610 8.57 -17.93 24.21
CA TYR A 610 7.83 -16.68 24.11
C TYR A 610 8.03 -15.87 25.38
N GLN A 611 8.57 -14.66 25.25
CA GLN A 611 8.81 -13.73 26.34
C GLN A 611 7.78 -12.62 26.26
N VAL A 612 6.96 -12.44 27.29
CA VAL A 612 6.02 -11.29 27.33
C VAL A 612 6.81 -9.99 27.28
N PRO A 613 6.46 -9.05 26.37
CA PRO A 613 7.24 -7.84 26.15
C PRO A 613 7.02 -6.79 27.25
N GLU A 614 8.07 -6.05 27.60
CA GLU A 614 8.02 -4.97 28.60
C GLU A 614 7.05 -3.82 28.22
N SER A 615 6.67 -3.70 26.95
CA SER A 615 5.68 -2.72 26.49
C SER A 615 4.23 -3.10 26.82
N GLU A 616 3.96 -4.39 27.01
CA GLU A 616 2.63 -4.95 27.30
C GLU A 616 2.74 -6.02 28.41
N PRO A 617 3.13 -5.64 29.64
CA PRO A 617 3.25 -6.57 30.76
C PRO A 617 1.89 -7.12 31.20
N LEU A 618 1.89 -8.34 31.73
CA LEU A 618 0.72 -8.90 32.41
C LEU A 618 0.42 -8.12 33.71
N SER A 619 -0.87 -8.04 34.05
CA SER A 619 -1.34 -7.48 35.32
C SER A 619 -0.88 -8.31 36.52
N VAL A 620 -0.87 -7.74 37.72
CA VAL A 620 -0.73 -8.54 38.95
C VAL A 620 -2.01 -9.36 39.18
N GLY A 621 -1.86 -10.65 39.51
CA GLY A 621 -2.96 -11.57 39.78
C GLY A 621 -2.78 -12.95 39.14
N THR A 622 -3.82 -13.78 39.19
CA THR A 622 -3.81 -15.11 38.59
C THR A 622 -4.12 -15.05 37.09
N HIS A 623 -3.31 -15.76 36.30
CA HIS A 623 -3.39 -15.87 34.85
C HIS A 623 -3.42 -17.35 34.43
N LYS A 624 -3.80 -17.63 33.19
CA LYS A 624 -3.71 -18.97 32.58
C LYS A 624 -3.09 -18.94 31.20
N VAL A 625 -2.45 -20.05 30.83
CA VAL A 625 -1.86 -20.26 29.50
C VAL A 625 -2.17 -21.66 28.96
N THR A 626 -2.35 -21.74 27.64
CA THR A 626 -2.32 -22.99 26.87
C THR A 626 -1.40 -22.83 25.66
N VAL A 627 -0.90 -23.95 25.13
CA VAL A 627 -0.09 -23.98 23.91
C VAL A 627 -0.57 -25.04 22.93
N HIS A 628 -0.51 -24.76 21.63
CA HIS A 628 -0.77 -25.75 20.57
C HIS A 628 0.31 -25.64 19.48
N ALA A 629 0.63 -26.75 18.81
CA ALA A 629 1.60 -26.74 17.73
C ALA A 629 0.90 -26.59 16.37
N HIS A 630 1.64 -26.12 15.38
CA HIS A 630 1.19 -25.90 13.99
C HIS A 630 2.15 -26.60 13.02
N ASN A 631 1.65 -27.25 11.96
CA ASN A 631 2.51 -27.78 10.89
C ASN A 631 2.72 -26.77 9.73
N GLU A 632 3.47 -27.18 8.71
CA GLU A 632 3.71 -26.35 7.51
C GLU A 632 2.49 -26.14 6.62
N ALA A 633 1.43 -26.96 6.75
CA ALA A 633 0.16 -26.77 6.06
C ALA A 633 -0.76 -25.76 6.78
N GLY A 634 -0.42 -25.38 8.03
CA GLY A 634 -1.25 -24.55 8.89
C GLY A 634 -2.34 -25.34 9.63
N ASP A 635 -2.21 -26.66 9.74
CA ASP A 635 -3.10 -27.46 10.59
C ASP A 635 -2.70 -27.33 12.07
N ASP A 636 -3.71 -27.08 12.91
CA ASP A 636 -3.59 -27.07 14.37
C ASP A 636 -3.42 -28.48 14.95
N GLY A 637 -2.43 -28.64 15.81
CA GLY A 637 -2.38 -29.71 16.80
C GLY A 637 -3.31 -29.44 17.99
N PRO A 638 -3.57 -30.44 18.85
CA PRO A 638 -4.36 -30.24 20.06
C PRO A 638 -3.67 -29.27 21.02
N TYR A 639 -4.49 -28.49 21.75
CA TYR A 639 -4.06 -27.64 22.86
C TYR A 639 -3.54 -28.49 24.02
N SER A 640 -2.54 -27.95 24.72
CA SER A 640 -2.07 -28.44 26.01
C SER A 640 -3.16 -28.37 27.08
N ASP A 641 -2.92 -29.07 28.19
CA ASP A 641 -3.60 -28.77 29.44
C ASP A 641 -3.42 -27.28 29.82
N VAL A 642 -4.40 -26.73 30.54
CA VAL A 642 -4.36 -25.35 31.04
C VAL A 642 -3.39 -25.26 32.21
N VAL A 643 -2.42 -24.36 32.11
CA VAL A 643 -1.49 -24.03 33.20
C VAL A 643 -1.90 -22.69 33.80
N GLY A 644 -2.29 -22.70 35.08
CA GLY A 644 -2.50 -21.49 35.88
C GLY A 644 -1.21 -21.04 36.56
N PHE A 645 -0.97 -19.73 36.63
CA PHE A 645 0.20 -19.12 37.28
C PHE A 645 -0.18 -17.76 37.88
N GLU A 646 0.63 -17.24 38.80
CA GLU A 646 0.41 -15.93 39.42
C GLU A 646 1.49 -14.92 39.05
N VAL A 647 1.08 -13.74 38.61
CA VAL A 647 1.96 -12.61 38.31
C VAL A 647 2.05 -11.71 39.55
N VAL A 648 3.27 -11.45 40.01
CA VAL A 648 3.58 -10.53 41.12
C VAL A 648 4.63 -9.50 40.71
N VAL A 649 4.63 -8.35 41.39
CA VAL A 649 5.67 -7.33 41.26
C VAL A 649 6.53 -7.32 42.53
N PRO A 650 7.87 -7.40 42.42
CA PRO A 650 8.75 -7.25 43.58
C PRO A 650 8.67 -5.85 44.20
N GLY A 651 8.46 -5.77 45.51
CA GLY A 651 8.55 -4.54 46.28
C GLY A 651 9.98 -4.01 46.36
N ALA A 652 10.13 -2.69 46.56
CA ALA A 652 11.43 -1.99 46.56
C ALA A 652 12.34 -2.37 47.76
N ASP A 653 11.80 -3.12 48.71
CA ASP A 653 12.39 -3.64 49.94
C ASP A 653 12.55 -5.18 49.94
N GLY A 654 12.26 -5.85 48.82
CA GLY A 654 12.47 -7.29 48.64
C GLY A 654 11.34 -8.19 49.15
N GLY A 655 10.20 -7.61 49.53
CA GLY A 655 8.95 -8.33 49.74
C GLY A 655 8.19 -8.55 48.43
N THR A 656 7.50 -9.67 48.30
CA THR A 656 6.48 -9.88 47.25
C THR A 656 5.14 -9.37 47.79
N ASP A 657 4.78 -8.14 47.46
CA ASP A 657 3.46 -7.57 47.78
C ASP A 657 2.39 -8.17 46.84
N ALA A 658 2.01 -9.41 47.12
CA ALA A 658 0.73 -9.93 46.68
C ALA A 658 -0.38 -9.09 47.34
N GLY A 659 -1.21 -8.44 46.51
CA GLY A 659 -2.27 -7.55 47.00
C GLY A 659 -3.18 -8.26 48.01
N SER A 660 -3.58 -7.54 49.06
CA SER A 660 -4.17 -8.12 50.28
C SER A 660 -5.59 -8.72 50.08
N ALA A 661 -5.66 -9.87 49.41
CA ALA A 661 -6.81 -10.76 49.36
C ALA A 661 -6.37 -12.15 49.86
N ASP A 662 -6.92 -12.54 51.01
CA ASP A 662 -6.67 -13.80 51.69
C ASP A 662 -7.02 -15.02 50.80
N PRO A 663 -6.10 -15.99 50.55
CA PRO A 663 -6.32 -17.17 49.70
C PRO A 663 -7.25 -18.24 50.32
N ALA A 664 -8.18 -17.85 51.20
CA ALA A 664 -8.97 -18.76 52.03
C ALA A 664 -10.32 -19.24 51.42
N MET A 665 -10.60 -18.95 50.13
CA MET A 665 -11.83 -19.39 49.47
C MET A 665 -11.62 -20.73 48.73
N PRO A 666 -12.27 -21.83 49.14
CA PRO A 666 -12.16 -23.11 48.42
C PRO A 666 -12.87 -23.04 47.06
N MET A 667 -12.42 -23.82 46.08
CA MET A 667 -13.04 -23.94 44.75
C MET A 667 -13.28 -25.39 44.36
N VAL A 668 -14.40 -25.68 43.69
CA VAL A 668 -14.69 -26.98 43.10
C VAL A 668 -14.21 -27.00 41.64
N VAL A 669 -13.44 -28.01 41.27
CA VAL A 669 -12.86 -28.21 39.93
C VAL A 669 -13.57 -29.35 39.19
N VAL A 670 -14.01 -30.39 39.92
CA VAL A 670 -14.81 -31.50 39.40
C VAL A 670 -16.06 -31.64 40.27
N PRO A 671 -17.28 -31.58 39.69
CA PRO A 671 -17.56 -31.35 38.27
C PRO A 671 -17.28 -29.89 37.90
N ALA A 672 -16.99 -29.63 36.62
CA ALA A 672 -16.93 -28.26 36.08
C ALA A 672 -18.35 -27.74 35.79
N GLU A 673 -18.50 -26.41 35.61
CA GLU A 673 -19.78 -25.77 35.29
C GLU A 673 -20.39 -26.36 34.01
N GLY A 674 -21.67 -26.75 34.08
CA GLY A 674 -22.40 -27.41 33.00
C GLY A 674 -22.02 -28.87 32.72
N ALA A 675 -21.05 -29.45 33.44
CA ALA A 675 -20.59 -30.81 33.19
C ALA A 675 -21.70 -31.85 33.41
N THR A 676 -21.66 -32.93 32.64
CA THR A 676 -22.64 -34.02 32.74
C THR A 676 -21.96 -35.32 33.16
N VAL A 677 -22.24 -35.81 34.37
CA VAL A 677 -21.52 -36.88 35.09
C VAL A 677 -22.40 -38.08 35.40
N ASP A 678 -21.81 -39.20 35.79
CA ASP A 678 -22.53 -40.41 36.20
C ASP A 678 -23.04 -40.31 37.67
N PRO A 679 -24.00 -41.14 38.12
CA PRO A 679 -24.55 -41.09 39.48
C PRO A 679 -23.53 -41.26 40.61
N THR A 680 -22.40 -41.91 40.33
CA THR A 680 -21.24 -42.04 41.24
C THR A 680 -20.00 -41.48 40.56
N PHE A 681 -19.40 -40.46 41.15
CA PHE A 681 -18.16 -39.84 40.67
C PHE A 681 -17.40 -39.20 41.85
N ALA A 682 -16.22 -38.63 41.59
CA ALA A 682 -15.44 -37.92 42.59
C ALA A 682 -15.60 -36.41 42.46
N PHE A 683 -15.98 -35.74 43.55
CA PHE A 683 -15.76 -34.31 43.69
C PHE A 683 -14.27 -34.06 43.92
N VAL A 684 -13.71 -33.07 43.21
CA VAL A 684 -12.33 -32.62 43.36
C VAL A 684 -12.32 -31.10 43.39
N GLY A 685 -11.49 -30.52 44.24
CA GLY A 685 -11.31 -29.08 44.30
C GLY A 685 -10.06 -28.69 45.08
N VAL A 686 -9.85 -27.39 45.24
CA VAL A 686 -8.64 -26.81 45.82
C VAL A 686 -8.97 -25.82 46.94
N ALA A 687 -8.11 -25.76 47.95
CA ALA A 687 -8.08 -24.76 49.02
C ALA A 687 -6.66 -24.71 49.63
N LEU A 688 -6.44 -23.91 50.68
CA LEU A 688 -5.16 -23.93 51.41
C LEU A 688 -4.86 -25.33 51.99
N PRO A 689 -3.63 -25.86 51.86
CA PRO A 689 -3.24 -27.15 52.45
C PRO A 689 -3.67 -27.34 53.91
N GLY A 690 -4.10 -28.56 54.27
CA GLY A 690 -4.67 -28.85 55.59
C GLY A 690 -6.02 -28.20 55.94
N THR A 691 -6.68 -27.45 55.04
CA THR A 691 -8.00 -26.85 55.29
C THR A 691 -9.10 -27.90 55.31
N SER A 692 -10.00 -27.82 56.30
CA SER A 692 -11.24 -28.61 56.30
C SER A 692 -12.31 -27.93 55.44
N VAL A 693 -12.77 -28.64 54.41
CA VAL A 693 -13.73 -28.17 53.41
C VAL A 693 -15.01 -29.00 53.48
N ARG A 694 -16.12 -28.33 53.79
CA ARG A 694 -17.48 -28.87 53.71
C ARG A 694 -17.98 -28.81 52.28
N LEU A 695 -18.41 -29.95 51.73
CA LEU A 695 -19.10 -30.03 50.44
C LEU A 695 -20.60 -30.05 50.67
N GLU A 696 -21.31 -29.18 49.95
CA GLU A 696 -22.77 -29.09 49.96
C GLU A 696 -23.31 -29.32 48.54
N VAL A 697 -24.26 -30.24 48.39
CA VAL A 697 -24.96 -30.51 47.13
C VAL A 697 -26.44 -30.19 47.32
N ASP A 698 -26.99 -29.36 46.43
CA ASP A 698 -28.37 -28.85 46.49
C ASP A 698 -28.78 -28.24 47.84
N GLY A 699 -27.81 -27.64 48.55
CA GLY A 699 -28.01 -27.04 49.87
C GLY A 699 -27.99 -28.03 51.04
N ALA A 700 -27.74 -29.32 50.81
CA ALA A 700 -27.51 -30.32 51.84
C ALA A 700 -26.02 -30.66 51.97
N THR A 701 -25.50 -30.74 53.19
CA THR A 701 -24.10 -31.15 53.42
C THR A 701 -23.91 -32.62 53.01
N LEU A 702 -23.02 -32.84 52.05
CA LEU A 702 -22.62 -34.16 51.56
C LEU A 702 -21.50 -34.76 52.42
N ALA A 703 -20.43 -33.99 52.63
CA ALA A 703 -19.22 -34.43 53.33
C ALA A 703 -18.45 -33.25 53.91
N THR A 704 -17.45 -33.55 54.74
CA THR A 704 -16.36 -32.62 55.07
C THR A 704 -15.05 -33.37 54.87
N VAL A 705 -14.13 -32.78 54.12
CA VAL A 705 -12.86 -33.37 53.68
C VAL A 705 -11.73 -32.37 53.94
N THR A 706 -10.57 -32.86 54.35
CA THR A 706 -9.38 -32.02 54.51
C THR A 706 -8.57 -32.06 53.20
N THR A 707 -8.06 -30.92 52.75
CA THR A 707 -7.10 -30.87 51.63
C THR A 707 -5.78 -31.55 52.00
N ASP A 708 -5.15 -32.20 51.03
CA ASP A 708 -3.79 -32.72 51.15
C ASP A 708 -2.73 -31.59 51.24
N ASP A 709 -1.45 -31.98 51.33
CA ASP A 709 -0.32 -31.05 51.46
C ASP A 709 -0.13 -30.19 50.19
N GLU A 710 -0.68 -30.65 49.06
CA GLU A 710 -0.78 -29.94 47.78
C GLU A 710 -2.04 -29.05 47.65
N GLY A 711 -2.89 -28.98 48.68
CA GLY A 711 -4.08 -28.12 48.71
C GLY A 711 -5.30 -28.68 47.97
N VAL A 712 -5.28 -29.96 47.57
CA VAL A 712 -6.37 -30.61 46.84
C VAL A 712 -7.26 -31.39 47.81
N PHE A 713 -8.58 -31.25 47.68
CA PHE A 713 -9.55 -32.10 48.38
C PHE A 713 -10.26 -33.04 47.39
N ARG A 714 -10.59 -34.26 47.84
CA ARG A 714 -11.27 -35.27 47.03
C ARG A 714 -12.36 -35.98 47.84
N HIS A 715 -13.54 -36.17 47.26
CA HIS A 715 -14.61 -36.95 47.86
C HIS A 715 -15.31 -37.85 46.82
N ILE A 716 -15.26 -39.17 47.02
CA ILE A 716 -15.83 -40.15 46.09
C ILE A 716 -17.24 -40.55 46.54
N LEU A 717 -18.23 -40.40 45.66
CA LEU A 717 -19.58 -40.93 45.86
C LEU A 717 -19.59 -42.45 45.65
N THR A 718 -19.95 -43.20 46.70
CA THR A 718 -20.21 -44.63 46.63
C THR A 718 -21.63 -44.92 46.13
N ALA A 719 -21.90 -46.15 45.69
CA ALA A 719 -23.20 -46.52 45.09
C ALA A 719 -24.41 -46.34 46.02
N ASP A 720 -24.22 -46.42 47.35
CA ASP A 720 -25.26 -46.13 48.35
C ASP A 720 -25.50 -44.63 48.60
N LYS A 721 -24.66 -43.77 48.00
CA LYS A 721 -24.72 -42.30 48.02
C LYS A 721 -24.87 -41.70 46.62
N ALA A 722 -25.18 -42.51 45.62
CA ALA A 722 -25.33 -42.07 44.24
C ALA A 722 -26.37 -40.95 44.13
N LEU A 723 -26.05 -39.90 43.38
CA LEU A 723 -26.96 -38.78 43.15
C LEU A 723 -28.07 -39.19 42.17
N ALA A 724 -29.25 -38.60 42.34
CA ALA A 724 -30.38 -38.84 41.45
C ALA A 724 -30.10 -38.33 40.03
N THR A 725 -30.80 -38.85 39.02
CA THR A 725 -30.72 -38.28 37.66
C THR A 725 -31.41 -36.92 37.62
N GLY A 726 -30.65 -35.86 37.32
CA GLY A 726 -31.17 -34.50 37.38
C GLY A 726 -30.09 -33.43 37.22
N ALA A 727 -30.50 -32.17 37.33
CA ALA A 727 -29.57 -31.06 37.51
C ALA A 727 -29.29 -30.89 39.01
N HIS A 728 -28.04 -30.65 39.36
CA HIS A 728 -27.54 -30.50 40.71
C HIS A 728 -26.62 -29.27 40.80
N LYS A 729 -26.43 -28.76 42.01
CA LYS A 729 -25.45 -27.72 42.31
C LYS A 729 -24.53 -28.15 43.45
N VAL A 730 -23.23 -27.89 43.32
CA VAL A 730 -22.26 -28.11 44.40
C VAL A 730 -21.57 -26.81 44.82
N VAL A 731 -21.27 -26.73 46.11
CA VAL A 731 -20.48 -25.67 46.74
C VAL A 731 -19.47 -26.29 47.70
N ALA A 732 -18.27 -25.72 47.77
CA ALA A 732 -17.28 -25.97 48.80
C ALA A 732 -17.27 -24.81 49.81
N GLN A 733 -17.21 -25.11 51.11
CA GLN A 733 -17.10 -24.09 52.17
C GLN A 733 -16.01 -24.48 53.17
N ALA A 734 -15.09 -23.56 53.46
CA ALA A 734 -14.09 -23.77 54.50
C ALA A 734 -14.77 -23.83 55.88
N VAL A 735 -14.31 -24.70 56.77
CA VAL A 735 -14.81 -24.82 58.15
C VAL A 735 -13.64 -24.88 59.13
N THR A 736 -13.79 -24.25 60.29
CA THR A 736 -12.76 -24.28 61.35
C THR A 736 -12.75 -25.63 62.06
N ALA A 737 -11.72 -25.89 62.89
CA ALA A 737 -11.62 -27.10 63.70
C ALA A 737 -12.79 -27.24 64.72
N GLU A 738 -13.40 -26.12 65.10
CA GLU A 738 -14.56 -26.00 65.98
C GLU A 738 -15.91 -26.13 65.22
N GLY A 739 -15.87 -26.19 63.88
CA GLY A 739 -17.03 -26.39 63.02
C GLY A 739 -17.73 -25.10 62.55
N GLU A 740 -17.17 -23.92 62.82
CA GLU A 740 -17.71 -22.64 62.34
C GLU A 740 -17.55 -22.51 60.81
N ALA A 741 -18.51 -21.83 60.17
CA ALA A 741 -18.61 -21.75 58.72
C ALA A 741 -17.84 -20.53 58.17
N GLY A 742 -16.81 -20.80 57.36
CA GLY A 742 -15.95 -19.80 56.71
C GLY A 742 -16.37 -19.48 55.27
N LEU A 743 -15.38 -19.06 54.46
CA LEU A 743 -15.59 -18.66 53.07
C LEU A 743 -16.12 -19.80 52.20
N ARG A 744 -16.98 -19.44 51.24
CA ARG A 744 -17.86 -20.37 50.48
C ARG A 744 -17.69 -20.12 48.98
N SER A 745 -17.40 -21.17 48.21
CA SER A 745 -17.19 -21.12 46.76
C SER A 745 -18.40 -20.56 46.00
N PRO A 746 -18.22 -20.13 44.74
CA PRO A 746 -19.35 -20.01 43.81
C PRO A 746 -20.11 -21.36 43.70
N GLU A 747 -21.39 -21.31 43.37
CA GLU A 747 -22.17 -22.51 43.03
C GLU A 747 -21.73 -23.04 41.67
N VAL A 748 -21.38 -24.33 41.59
CA VAL A 748 -21.10 -25.01 40.32
C VAL A 748 -22.29 -25.91 39.95
N GLY A 749 -22.95 -25.60 38.85
CA GLY A 749 -24.07 -26.36 38.29
C GLY A 749 -23.59 -27.53 37.43
N PHE A 750 -24.18 -28.71 37.61
CA PHE A 750 -23.86 -29.90 36.83
C PHE A 750 -25.10 -30.79 36.65
N LYS A 751 -25.00 -31.82 35.80
CA LYS A 751 -26.11 -32.74 35.52
C LYS A 751 -25.71 -34.20 35.66
N VAL A 752 -26.46 -34.96 36.45
CA VAL A 752 -26.27 -36.41 36.59
C VAL A 752 -27.06 -37.14 35.51
N ARG A 753 -26.42 -38.08 34.80
CA ARG A 753 -27.03 -38.89 33.74
C ARG A 753 -27.94 -39.96 34.34
N GLY A 754 -28.92 -40.40 33.55
CA GLY A 754 -29.64 -41.65 33.83
C GLY A 754 -28.77 -42.85 33.46
N PRO A 755 -29.03 -44.04 34.01
CA PRO A 755 -28.35 -45.26 33.57
C PRO A 755 -28.54 -45.44 32.07
N THR A 756 -27.44 -45.44 31.32
CA THR A 756 -27.44 -45.78 29.90
C THR A 756 -27.54 -47.30 29.74
N ASP A 757 -28.38 -47.78 28.83
CA ASP A 757 -28.75 -49.20 28.60
C ASP A 757 -27.60 -50.14 28.14
N LEU A 758 -26.34 -49.82 28.42
CA LEU A 758 -25.16 -50.52 27.91
C LEU A 758 -24.26 -51.16 28.99
N ASP A 759 -24.57 -51.05 30.28
CA ASP A 759 -23.81 -51.71 31.36
C ASP A 759 -24.63 -52.76 32.14
N VAL A 760 -25.28 -53.65 31.38
CA VAL A 760 -25.79 -54.95 31.88
C VAL A 760 -25.22 -56.10 31.05
N GLY A 761 -23.94 -56.37 31.24
CA GLY A 761 -23.28 -57.53 30.66
C GLY A 761 -23.68 -58.84 31.35
N CYS A 762 -24.75 -59.50 30.90
CA CYS A 762 -24.94 -60.95 31.16
C CYS A 762 -25.91 -61.66 30.20
N GLY A 763 -25.35 -62.52 29.34
CA GLY A 763 -25.92 -63.85 29.05
C GLY A 763 -27.01 -64.02 27.98
N CYS A 764 -26.59 -64.56 26.83
CA CYS A 764 -27.33 -65.54 26.01
C CYS A 764 -28.73 -65.21 25.44
N GLY A 765 -28.83 -65.09 24.10
CA GLY A 765 -30.12 -65.36 23.42
C GLY A 765 -30.29 -64.78 22.01
N ALA A 766 -30.19 -65.65 21.00
CA ALA A 766 -30.83 -65.61 19.67
C ALA A 766 -31.40 -64.29 19.09
N ALA A 767 -30.94 -63.95 17.88
CA ALA A 767 -31.72 -63.25 16.85
C ALA A 767 -33.05 -64.01 16.53
N PRO A 768 -34.11 -63.45 15.90
CA PRO A 768 -34.01 -62.45 14.81
C PRO A 768 -35.19 -61.46 14.60
N ALA A 769 -35.07 -60.68 13.50
CA ALA A 769 -36.16 -60.16 12.64
C ALA A 769 -37.09 -59.02 13.11
N GLY A 770 -37.61 -58.27 12.12
CA GLY A 770 -38.64 -57.23 12.28
C GLY A 770 -38.09 -55.80 12.09
N MET A 771 -37.92 -55.30 10.87
CA MET A 771 -38.94 -54.66 10.01
C MET A 771 -39.43 -53.27 10.47
N LEU A 772 -39.21 -52.29 9.58
CA LEU A 772 -40.13 -51.20 9.19
C LEU A 772 -40.43 -50.08 10.22
N SER A 773 -40.64 -48.80 9.85
CA SER A 773 -40.23 -47.94 8.71
C SER A 773 -40.89 -46.55 8.85
N LEU A 774 -40.57 -45.61 7.95
CA LEU A 774 -41.15 -44.27 7.69
C LEU A 774 -40.48 -43.11 8.47
N TRP A 775 -40.07 -41.97 7.89
CA TRP A 775 -39.90 -41.47 6.49
C TRP A 775 -39.03 -40.18 6.57
N ALA A 776 -38.45 -39.52 5.54
CA ALA A 776 -38.51 -39.64 4.07
C ALA A 776 -37.26 -38.97 3.40
N LEU A 777 -37.20 -39.02 2.04
CA LEU A 777 -36.90 -37.93 1.06
C LEU A 777 -36.06 -36.70 1.51
N VAL A 778 -35.04 -36.17 0.82
CA VAL A 778 -34.48 -36.30 -0.56
C VAL A 778 -32.95 -36.06 -0.44
N GLY A 779 -32.02 -36.56 -1.27
CA GLY A 779 -32.07 -37.44 -2.45
C GLY A 779 -30.88 -37.17 -3.39
N LEU A 780 -30.41 -38.17 -4.15
CA LEU A 780 -29.16 -38.15 -4.94
C LEU A 780 -29.30 -39.10 -6.14
N GLY A 781 -28.67 -38.80 -7.28
CA GLY A 781 -28.42 -39.80 -8.34
C GLY A 781 -28.84 -39.41 -9.75
N ALA A 782 -27.85 -39.22 -10.63
CA ALA A 782 -28.00 -39.30 -12.07
C ALA A 782 -27.15 -40.47 -12.60
N LEU A 783 -27.63 -41.09 -13.69
CA LEU A 783 -26.94 -42.09 -14.54
C LEU A 783 -26.68 -43.47 -13.89
N ALA A 784 -26.81 -44.60 -14.60
CA ALA A 784 -27.49 -44.87 -15.87
C ALA A 784 -27.68 -46.39 -16.03
N ARG A 785 -28.81 -46.86 -16.61
CA ARG A 785 -28.84 -48.11 -17.41
C ARG A 785 -30.14 -48.35 -18.20
N ARG A 786 -30.06 -48.16 -19.52
CA ARG A 786 -30.83 -48.86 -20.57
C ARG A 786 -30.05 -48.70 -21.88
N ARG A 787 -30.00 -49.65 -22.82
CA ARG A 787 -30.23 -51.12 -22.83
C ARG A 787 -29.81 -51.60 -24.26
N ARG A 788 -29.68 -52.93 -24.47
CA ARG A 788 -29.47 -53.65 -25.76
C ARG A 788 -28.00 -53.75 -26.23
N SER A 789 -27.57 -54.82 -26.93
CA SER A 789 -28.13 -56.19 -27.07
C SER A 789 -27.21 -57.09 -27.93
N ARG A 790 -27.35 -58.41 -27.74
CA ARG A 790 -27.10 -59.56 -28.67
C ARG A 790 -25.87 -60.42 -28.38
N SER A 791 -26.11 -61.73 -28.66
CA SER A 791 -25.24 -62.92 -28.67
C SER A 791 -24.38 -63.12 -27.42
#